data_AF-A0A7W9B5Y6-F1
#
_entry.id   AF-A0A7W9B5Y6-F1
#
_cell.length_a   1.000
_cell.length_b   1.000
_cell.length_c   1.000
_cell.angle_alpha   90.00
_cell.angle_beta   90.00
_cell.angle_gamma   90.00
#
_symmetry.space_group_name_H-M   'P 1'
#
loop_
_entity.id
_entity.type
_entity.pdbx_description
1 polymer ?
#
loop_
_entity_poly.entity_id
_entity_poly.type
_entity_poly.pdbx_seq_one_letter_code
_entity_poly.pdbx_strand_id
1 'polypeptide(L)'
;MELNIVGFVDGDIMKYRNVKIKRRDLLASAGALAVSDSVSHLATDGCGNAPQVDNLPAFDTFDNASSATIPTEIAAVQTKGYSIAGVGAAEYRYDASVDEAYVNENPRSAFISSNGRGFKLGEREPDAAMFGALADDGSSSPPDATAALNALARYYRDHGLDGEANSFGSGLFKLPPGLAFRISGSLHLPWFMWGALNGARLIPMAGTPLRAFDNQAMICLNVDASDRQIKYGGATTVMPRLENFTLWNNDNPLGIINGNTLVEGLRGIYSKSRHGLRNVTTNRLWGSYVKSGTGGSGGGQYTDGILLEDIIVYAHQDPDNYAIQINAFGDNLTIRNVHFSVEPIGQKGLHVKNCNGGTISAVINGAHLFERCIGLDLTGFHCENGGPVKFRGVGGSLRNSLIYNRSNVPMVEVGAYGDYYVPPPLTIEECHFGYNVPVPHTFVPAGYEPDNSDINITTKAGTINIRNCSRTLVSRGEAAQTTYTAAKVARDGELLGAWENNAAWNARNASIVGYTVHSQMRAQPGPLALNAAILGATANVRWNAPNGTYYWRLFGLVGPIDRMCGRIFPGGELSAAKIRGGNAANFDAPIGSPETTNPAMSAMTMYLIRGERPGSYSHQVFAGLMGIKQFYDAGYCLGNGEQWQAIPGGPISVPSVNNVSEIRLIGNDNVEIVAPAPPAYGTWKVGDRVENSALGQASDQKDKHIVASWRCATAGTPGTWLPERVLEV
;
A
#
# COMPACT_ATOMS: atom_id res chain seq x y z
N MET A 1 14.32 -33.59 0.40
CA MET A 1 13.47 -32.41 0.23
C MET A 1 13.71 -31.94 -1.20
N GLU A 2 12.81 -32.29 -2.11
CA GLU A 2 12.88 -31.88 -3.51
C GLU A 2 12.33 -30.46 -3.62
N LEU A 3 13.13 -29.55 -4.17
CA LEU A 3 12.71 -28.19 -4.48
C LEU A 3 12.31 -28.16 -5.96
N ASN A 4 11.01 -28.11 -6.25
CA ASN A 4 10.51 -27.90 -7.61
C ASN A 4 10.39 -26.39 -7.84
N ILE A 5 11.30 -25.83 -8.64
CA ILE A 5 11.20 -24.45 -9.14
C ILE A 5 10.60 -24.54 -10.54
N VAL A 6 9.38 -24.04 -10.73
CA VAL A 6 8.76 -23.85 -12.06
C VAL A 6 8.96 -22.39 -12.43
N GLY A 7 9.92 -22.11 -13.32
CA GLY A 7 10.08 -20.82 -13.98
C GLY A 7 9.60 -20.93 -15.42
N PHE A 8 8.68 -20.06 -15.82
CA PHE A 8 8.38 -19.82 -17.23
C PHE A 8 9.23 -18.66 -17.72
N VAL A 9 10.10 -18.89 -18.71
CA VAL A 9 10.62 -17.86 -19.61
C VAL A 9 10.79 -18.50 -20.99
N ASP A 10 10.19 -17.87 -22.00
CA ASP A 10 10.34 -18.23 -23.41
C ASP A 10 11.75 -17.95 -23.91
N GLY A 11 12.28 -18.86 -24.73
CA GLY A 11 13.42 -18.61 -25.63
C GLY A 11 14.73 -19.31 -25.26
N ASP A 12 14.97 -20.43 -25.95
CA ASP A 12 16.23 -21.15 -26.16
C ASP A 12 16.81 -22.09 -25.07
N ILE A 13 16.97 -23.33 -25.52
CA ILE A 13 17.22 -24.56 -24.77
C ILE A 13 18.71 -24.90 -24.77
N MET A 14 19.32 -25.04 -23.58
CA MET A 14 20.44 -25.96 -23.34
C MET A 14 20.00 -26.99 -22.30
N LYS A 15 19.77 -28.24 -22.75
CA LYS A 15 19.34 -29.37 -21.91
C LYS A 15 20.50 -29.90 -21.07
N TYR A 16 20.41 -29.81 -19.75
CA TYR A 16 21.09 -30.74 -18.85
C TYR A 16 20.05 -31.53 -18.05
N ARG A 17 19.87 -32.81 -18.40
CA ARG A 17 19.11 -33.78 -17.60
C ARG A 17 20.07 -34.45 -16.61
N ASN A 18 19.62 -34.56 -15.36
CA ASN A 18 20.11 -35.46 -14.30
C ASN A 18 21.59 -35.33 -13.91
N VAL A 19 21.94 -34.30 -13.13
CA VAL A 19 23.16 -34.34 -12.32
C VAL A 19 22.78 -34.53 -10.86
N LYS A 20 23.07 -35.72 -10.32
CA LYS A 20 23.02 -35.98 -8.87
C LYS A 20 24.31 -35.44 -8.25
N ILE A 21 24.26 -34.30 -7.57
CA ILE A 21 25.38 -33.78 -6.79
C ILE A 21 25.28 -34.35 -5.36
N LYS A 22 26.30 -35.10 -4.92
CA LYS A 22 26.36 -35.61 -3.54
C LYS A 22 26.83 -34.50 -2.60
N ARG A 23 26.27 -34.47 -1.39
CA ARG A 23 26.48 -33.45 -0.33
C ARG A 23 27.96 -33.23 0.08
N ARG A 24 28.89 -34.09 -0.38
CA ARG A 24 30.33 -33.98 -0.09
C ARG A 24 31.07 -33.08 -1.10
N ASP A 25 30.50 -32.81 -2.26
CA ASP A 25 31.12 -32.00 -3.32
C ASP A 25 30.80 -30.50 -3.18
N LEU A 26 29.82 -30.11 -2.34
CA LEU A 26 29.47 -28.71 -2.07
C LEU A 26 30.37 -28.02 -1.03
N LEU A 27 31.19 -28.80 -0.29
CA LEU A 27 32.05 -28.30 0.79
C LEU A 27 33.53 -28.24 0.40
N ALA A 28 33.90 -28.69 -0.80
CA ALA A 28 35.27 -28.63 -1.31
C ALA A 28 35.53 -27.43 -2.25
N SER A 29 34.51 -26.68 -2.65
CA SER A 29 34.65 -25.50 -3.53
C SER A 29 34.60 -24.15 -2.78
N ALA A 30 34.55 -24.15 -1.45
CA ALA A 30 34.54 -22.95 -0.62
C ALA A 30 35.91 -22.59 -0.02
N GLY A 31 36.98 -23.29 -0.42
CA GLY A 31 38.30 -23.11 0.17
C GLY A 31 39.43 -23.60 -0.73
N ALA A 32 39.58 -23.01 -1.91
CA ALA A 32 40.82 -22.91 -2.68
C ALA A 32 40.49 -22.41 -4.10
N LEU A 33 40.68 -21.11 -4.34
CA LEU A 33 40.96 -20.58 -5.67
C LEU A 33 41.89 -19.38 -5.49
N ALA A 34 43.13 -19.73 -5.12
CA ALA A 34 44.28 -18.88 -5.35
C ALA A 34 44.85 -19.22 -6.73
N VAL A 35 44.96 -18.18 -7.56
CA VAL A 35 45.82 -18.02 -8.74
C VAL A 35 45.46 -18.84 -10.00
N SER A 36 44.90 -18.14 -10.99
CA SER A 36 45.50 -18.16 -12.32
C SER A 36 45.42 -16.76 -12.93
N ASP A 37 46.57 -16.26 -13.36
CA ASP A 37 46.77 -15.01 -14.08
C ASP A 37 45.76 -14.76 -15.21
N SER A 38 45.61 -13.48 -15.55
CA SER A 38 44.91 -12.92 -16.72
C SER A 38 43.39 -12.84 -16.67
N VAL A 39 42.86 -11.90 -15.89
CA VAL A 39 41.66 -11.14 -16.31
C VAL A 39 41.93 -9.66 -16.06
N SER A 40 42.48 -9.00 -17.07
CA SER A 40 42.37 -7.56 -17.23
C SER A 40 40.89 -7.19 -17.26
N HIS A 41 40.43 -6.38 -16.31
CA HIS A 41 39.15 -5.71 -16.38
C HIS A 41 39.15 -4.76 -17.58
N LEU A 42 38.77 -5.25 -18.75
CA LEU A 42 38.31 -4.41 -19.86
C LEU A 42 36.91 -3.91 -19.49
N ALA A 43 36.87 -2.78 -18.80
CA ALA A 43 35.77 -1.84 -19.00
C ALA A 43 35.88 -1.37 -20.46
N THR A 44 34.89 -1.71 -21.30
CA THR A 44 34.76 -1.07 -22.61
C THR A 44 34.17 0.31 -22.40
N ASP A 45 35.04 1.30 -22.36
CA ASP A 45 34.71 2.72 -22.22
C ASP A 45 34.18 3.27 -23.54
N GLY A 46 32.89 3.59 -23.56
CA GLY A 46 32.29 4.48 -24.55
C GLY A 46 32.43 5.94 -24.13
N CYS A 47 33.66 6.48 -24.10
CA CYS A 47 33.97 7.90 -24.35
C CYS A 47 35.47 8.20 -24.14
N GLY A 48 36.19 8.44 -25.25
CA GLY A 48 37.37 9.33 -25.31
C GLY A 48 38.63 8.90 -24.56
N ASN A 49 39.51 8.18 -25.26
CA ASN A 49 40.89 7.86 -24.89
C ASN A 49 41.61 8.94 -24.06
N ALA A 50 41.77 8.71 -22.76
CA ALA A 50 42.96 9.16 -22.05
C ALA A 50 44.10 8.17 -22.39
N PRO A 51 45.33 8.63 -22.64
CA PRO A 51 46.43 7.72 -22.94
C PRO A 51 46.73 6.87 -21.70
N GLN A 52 46.47 5.56 -21.77
CA GLN A 52 47.05 4.60 -20.82
C GLN A 52 48.56 4.57 -21.04
N VAL A 53 49.32 4.93 -20.02
CA VAL A 53 50.77 4.80 -20.03
C VAL A 53 51.10 3.47 -19.36
N ASP A 54 51.22 2.41 -20.16
CA ASP A 54 51.31 1.00 -19.72
C ASP A 54 52.58 0.60 -18.94
N ASN A 55 53.30 1.53 -18.30
CA ASN A 55 54.55 1.26 -17.58
C ASN A 55 54.82 2.25 -16.43
N LEU A 56 53.90 2.40 -15.48
CA LEU A 56 54.18 3.16 -14.27
C LEU A 56 55.01 2.33 -13.27
N PRO A 57 55.99 2.92 -12.56
CA PRO A 57 56.68 2.23 -11.48
C PRO A 57 55.68 1.76 -10.42
N ALA A 58 55.70 0.47 -10.11
CA ALA A 58 54.76 -0.15 -9.18
C ALA A 58 55.38 -0.43 -7.80
N PHE A 59 54.61 -0.20 -6.74
CA PHE A 59 54.92 -0.66 -5.37
C PHE A 59 53.80 -1.59 -4.87
N ASP A 60 54.13 -2.45 -3.90
CA ASP A 60 53.23 -3.55 -3.55
C ASP A 60 51.87 -3.09 -3.03
N THR A 61 51.82 -2.12 -2.11
CA THR A 61 50.56 -1.66 -1.51
C THR A 61 50.57 -0.17 -1.15
N PHE A 62 49.40 0.48 -1.13
CA PHE A 62 49.24 1.87 -0.66
C PHE A 62 49.78 2.06 0.75
N ASP A 63 49.52 1.11 1.66
CA ASP A 63 50.01 1.18 3.04
C ASP A 63 51.55 1.26 3.15
N ASN A 64 52.27 0.78 2.12
CA ASN A 64 53.73 0.83 2.06
C ASN A 64 54.27 2.00 1.23
N ALA A 65 53.40 2.81 0.60
CA ALA A 65 53.77 3.85 -0.35
C ALA A 65 54.71 4.91 0.25
N SER A 66 54.48 5.28 1.52
CA SER A 66 55.28 6.29 2.23
C SER A 66 56.72 5.85 2.49
N SER A 67 56.99 4.54 2.47
CA SER A 67 58.35 3.99 2.61
C SER A 67 59.15 4.01 1.31
N ALA A 68 58.47 4.18 0.17
CA ALA A 68 59.10 4.14 -1.14
C ALA A 68 59.89 5.43 -1.44
N THR A 69 61.10 5.30 -1.95
CA THR A 69 61.87 6.40 -2.52
C THR A 69 61.47 6.55 -3.99
N ILE A 70 60.81 7.65 -4.36
CA ILE A 70 60.29 7.85 -5.72
C ILE A 70 61.13 8.93 -6.44
N PRO A 71 61.91 8.57 -7.48
CA PRO A 71 62.75 9.52 -8.21
C PRO A 71 61.98 10.72 -8.78
N THR A 72 62.59 11.90 -8.81
CA THR A 72 61.93 13.18 -9.15
C THR A 72 61.30 13.23 -10.55
N GLU A 73 61.81 12.43 -11.48
CA GLU A 73 61.33 12.28 -12.85
C GLU A 73 60.00 11.50 -12.96
N ILE A 74 59.62 10.77 -11.92
CA ILE A 74 58.38 9.99 -11.89
C ILE A 74 57.23 10.89 -11.44
N ALA A 75 56.28 11.15 -12.34
CA ALA A 75 55.10 11.99 -12.08
C ALA A 75 53.85 11.19 -11.69
N ALA A 76 53.84 9.88 -11.92
CA ALA A 76 52.75 8.99 -11.56
C ALA A 76 53.31 7.61 -11.19
N VAL A 77 52.61 6.93 -10.31
CA VAL A 77 52.96 5.61 -9.77
C VAL A 77 51.71 4.76 -9.61
N GLN A 78 51.87 3.44 -9.61
CA GLN A 78 50.74 2.51 -9.49
C GLN A 78 50.93 1.57 -8.29
N THR A 79 49.90 1.39 -7.46
CA THR A 79 49.89 0.33 -6.45
C THR A 79 49.45 -0.99 -7.07
N LYS A 80 49.97 -2.12 -6.57
CA LYS A 80 49.35 -3.44 -6.86
C LYS A 80 48.09 -3.68 -6.02
N GLY A 81 47.83 -2.88 -4.99
CA GLY A 81 46.65 -2.95 -4.12
C GLY A 81 46.68 -1.90 -3.00
N TYR A 82 45.63 -1.83 -2.18
CA TYR A 82 45.57 -0.90 -1.06
C TYR A 82 46.33 -1.41 0.17
N SER A 83 45.82 -2.46 0.82
CA SER A 83 46.50 -3.20 1.90
C SER A 83 46.90 -4.61 1.47
N ILE A 84 46.28 -5.13 0.41
CA ILE A 84 46.46 -6.49 -0.11
C ILE A 84 46.68 -6.35 -1.62
N ALA A 85 47.76 -6.93 -2.14
CA ALA A 85 48.00 -6.95 -3.59
C ALA A 85 46.83 -7.64 -4.32
N GLY A 86 46.39 -7.05 -5.43
CA GLY A 86 45.23 -7.47 -6.21
C GLY A 86 43.90 -6.84 -5.79
N VAL A 87 43.85 -6.09 -4.67
CA VAL A 87 42.62 -5.45 -4.18
C VAL A 87 42.85 -3.95 -4.00
N GLY A 88 42.13 -3.11 -4.76
CA GLY A 88 42.26 -1.65 -4.67
C GLY A 88 43.55 -1.09 -5.28
N ALA A 89 44.04 -1.70 -6.35
CA ALA A 89 45.13 -1.13 -7.15
C ALA A 89 44.70 0.20 -7.74
N ALA A 90 45.56 1.20 -7.71
CA ALA A 90 45.24 2.55 -8.18
C ALA A 90 46.49 3.31 -8.64
N GLU A 91 46.29 4.26 -9.53
CA GLU A 91 47.27 5.27 -9.91
C GLU A 91 47.29 6.43 -8.92
N TYR A 92 48.48 6.91 -8.58
CA TYR A 92 48.70 8.12 -7.79
C TYR A 92 49.60 9.09 -8.55
N ARG A 93 49.22 10.36 -8.59
CA ARG A 93 49.91 11.43 -9.32
C ARG A 93 50.63 12.35 -8.36
N TYR A 94 51.84 12.73 -8.74
CA TYR A 94 52.62 13.72 -8.01
C TYR A 94 51.90 15.06 -8.04
N ASP A 95 51.83 15.71 -6.88
CA ASP A 95 51.33 17.06 -6.76
C ASP A 95 52.13 17.79 -5.67
N ALA A 96 52.74 18.92 -6.04
CA ALA A 96 53.55 19.72 -5.15
C ALA A 96 52.74 20.36 -4.01
N SER A 97 51.41 20.44 -4.13
CA SER A 97 50.54 20.94 -3.04
C SER A 97 50.17 19.86 -2.01
N VAL A 98 50.55 18.60 -2.23
CA VAL A 98 50.30 17.52 -1.27
C VAL A 98 51.38 17.56 -0.19
N ASP A 99 51.05 18.18 0.93
CA ASP A 99 51.87 18.28 2.13
C ASP A 99 51.33 17.41 3.28
N GLU A 100 51.96 17.48 4.45
CA GLU A 100 51.54 16.69 5.62
C GLU A 100 50.11 17.01 6.05
N ALA A 101 49.67 18.27 5.91
CA ALA A 101 48.31 18.67 6.24
C ALA A 101 47.30 18.01 5.28
N TYR A 102 47.58 18.04 3.97
CA TYR A 102 46.76 17.38 2.97
C TYR A 102 46.65 15.87 3.22
N VAL A 103 47.75 15.20 3.53
CA VAL A 103 47.76 13.76 3.84
C VAL A 103 46.97 13.46 5.12
N ASN A 104 47.08 14.31 6.15
CA ASN A 104 46.31 14.14 7.38
C ASN A 104 44.79 14.28 7.16
N GLU A 105 44.38 15.14 6.22
CA GLU A 105 42.97 15.29 5.82
C GLU A 105 42.50 14.16 4.88
N ASN A 106 43.41 13.60 4.08
CA ASN A 106 43.15 12.59 3.04
C ASN A 106 44.00 11.31 3.20
N PRO A 107 44.04 10.66 4.38
CA PRO A 107 45.02 9.60 4.68
C PRO A 107 44.80 8.29 3.91
N ARG A 108 43.70 8.19 3.14
CA ARG A 108 43.33 7.01 2.34
C ARG A 108 43.45 7.23 0.84
N SER A 109 43.87 8.41 0.41
CA SER A 109 43.97 8.76 -1.01
C SER A 109 45.20 9.60 -1.32
N ALA A 110 46.06 9.88 -0.34
CA ALA A 110 47.30 10.60 -0.53
C ALA A 110 48.39 10.10 0.43
N PHE A 111 49.64 10.23 0.00
CA PHE A 111 50.81 9.90 0.80
C PHE A 111 51.99 10.80 0.44
N ILE A 112 52.98 10.87 1.33
CA ILE A 112 54.29 11.47 1.07
C ILE A 112 55.30 10.33 1.03
N SER A 113 56.08 10.25 -0.04
CA SER A 113 57.16 9.29 -0.22
C SER A 113 58.31 9.52 0.77
N SER A 114 59.21 8.55 0.93
CA SER A 114 60.31 8.65 1.91
C SER A 114 61.31 9.78 1.61
N ASN A 115 61.38 10.22 0.35
CA ASN A 115 62.13 11.38 -0.10
C ASN A 115 61.32 12.69 -0.16
N GLY A 116 60.14 12.74 0.49
CA GLY A 116 59.37 13.96 0.73
C GLY A 116 58.48 14.43 -0.43
N ARG A 117 58.15 13.56 -1.40
CA ARG A 117 57.28 13.92 -2.53
C ARG A 117 55.83 13.53 -2.25
N GLY A 118 54.91 14.47 -2.40
CA GLY A 118 53.48 14.26 -2.22
C GLY A 118 52.80 13.66 -3.45
N PHE A 119 51.97 12.64 -3.23
CA PHE A 119 51.17 11.97 -4.25
C PHE A 119 49.72 11.88 -3.80
N LYS A 120 48.78 12.11 -4.72
CA LYS A 120 47.33 11.96 -4.51
C LYS A 120 46.74 11.00 -5.53
N LEU A 121 45.60 10.39 -5.20
CA LEU A 121 44.87 9.47 -6.07
C LEU A 121 44.59 10.14 -7.42
N GLY A 122 45.00 9.46 -8.50
CA GLY A 122 44.87 9.92 -9.88
C GLY A 122 43.67 9.35 -10.61
N GLU A 123 42.88 8.51 -9.93
CA GLU A 123 41.75 7.78 -10.51
C GLU A 123 40.54 8.68 -10.74
N ARG A 124 39.95 8.60 -11.93
CA ARG A 124 38.75 9.37 -12.29
C ARG A 124 37.49 8.82 -11.62
N GLU A 125 37.36 7.49 -11.56
CA GLU A 125 36.21 6.80 -10.97
C GLU A 125 36.69 5.76 -9.96
N PRO A 126 37.27 6.15 -8.82
CA PRO A 126 37.78 5.18 -7.89
C PRO A 126 36.65 4.39 -7.23
N ASP A 127 36.94 3.15 -6.86
CA ASP A 127 36.04 2.29 -6.11
C ASP A 127 36.39 2.26 -4.61
N ALA A 128 35.58 1.57 -3.82
CA ALA A 128 35.79 1.48 -2.37
C ALA A 128 37.08 0.73 -1.99
N ALA A 129 37.53 -0.23 -2.79
CA ALA A 129 38.74 -1.00 -2.51
C ALA A 129 40.00 -0.13 -2.62
N MET A 130 40.02 0.85 -3.52
CA MET A 130 41.10 1.85 -3.66
C MET A 130 41.23 2.80 -2.45
N PHE A 131 40.27 2.78 -1.50
CA PHE A 131 40.34 3.46 -0.20
C PHE A 131 40.54 2.47 0.97
N GLY A 132 40.74 1.20 0.66
CA GLY A 132 40.97 0.12 1.63
C GLY A 132 39.71 -0.55 2.17
N ALA A 133 38.56 -0.44 1.49
CA ALA A 133 37.38 -1.21 1.87
C ALA A 133 37.58 -2.68 1.48
N LEU A 134 37.37 -3.59 2.44
CA LEU A 134 37.34 -5.03 2.20
C LEU A 134 35.91 -5.54 2.39
N ALA A 135 35.53 -6.52 1.57
CA ALA A 135 34.25 -7.19 1.70
C ALA A 135 34.19 -8.03 2.98
N ASP A 136 32.98 -8.28 3.47
CA ASP A 136 32.70 -9.23 4.54
C ASP A 136 33.21 -10.63 4.11
N ASP A 137 34.13 -11.16 4.91
CA ASP A 137 34.75 -12.46 4.70
C ASP A 137 34.01 -13.60 5.43
N GLY A 138 32.94 -13.27 6.17
CA GLY A 138 32.17 -14.21 6.97
C GLY A 138 32.92 -14.73 8.20
N SER A 139 34.05 -14.12 8.55
CA SER A 139 34.82 -14.48 9.74
C SER A 139 34.16 -13.95 11.02
N SER A 140 34.64 -14.39 12.18
CA SER A 140 34.21 -13.86 13.48
C SER A 140 34.73 -12.44 13.77
N SER A 141 35.64 -11.91 12.94
CA SER A 141 36.22 -10.58 13.07
C SER A 141 36.34 -9.93 11.70
N PRO A 142 35.20 -9.67 11.03
CA PRO A 142 35.21 -9.22 9.65
C PRO A 142 35.74 -7.78 9.53
N PRO A 143 36.30 -7.40 8.38
CA PRO A 143 36.90 -6.08 8.19
C PRO A 143 35.86 -4.97 8.20
N ASP A 144 36.15 -3.87 8.90
CA ASP A 144 35.29 -2.69 8.96
C ASP A 144 35.54 -1.73 7.78
N ALA A 145 34.54 -1.56 6.92
CA ALA A 145 34.62 -0.72 5.73
C ALA A 145 34.29 0.77 6.01
N THR A 146 33.82 1.13 7.21
CA THR A 146 33.25 2.46 7.52
C THR A 146 34.16 3.62 7.10
N ALA A 147 35.44 3.55 7.46
CA ALA A 147 36.38 4.64 7.21
C ALA A 147 36.72 4.78 5.71
N ALA A 148 36.84 3.67 4.99
CA ALA A 148 37.11 3.63 3.57
C ALA A 148 35.93 4.16 2.75
N LEU A 149 34.71 3.71 3.06
CA LEU A 149 33.48 4.17 2.39
C LEU A 149 33.25 5.68 2.58
N ASN A 150 33.48 6.19 3.79
CA ASN A 150 33.39 7.61 4.05
C ASN A 150 34.52 8.42 3.39
N ALA A 151 35.70 7.83 3.16
CA ALA A 151 36.76 8.49 2.40
C ALA A 151 36.43 8.58 0.90
N LEU A 152 35.87 7.51 0.32
CA LEU A 152 35.35 7.51 -1.04
C LEU A 152 34.26 8.57 -1.25
N ALA A 153 33.31 8.67 -0.31
CA ALA A 153 32.26 9.69 -0.36
C ALA A 153 32.84 11.12 -0.32
N ARG A 154 33.88 11.35 0.49
CA ARG A 154 34.60 12.64 0.51
C ARG A 154 35.36 12.90 -0.79
N TYR A 155 35.98 11.89 -1.39
CA TYR A 155 36.70 12.06 -2.64
C TYR A 155 35.78 12.55 -3.76
N TYR A 156 34.65 11.87 -3.97
CA TYR A 156 33.66 12.26 -4.99
C TYR A 156 33.03 13.63 -4.75
N ARG A 157 32.94 14.05 -3.48
CA ARG A 157 32.52 15.41 -3.12
C ARG A 157 33.52 16.46 -3.63
N ASP A 158 34.82 16.21 -3.45
CA ASP A 158 35.86 17.20 -3.71
C ASP A 158 36.30 17.25 -5.18
N HIS A 159 36.17 16.15 -5.92
CA HIS A 159 36.82 16.02 -7.23
C HIS A 159 35.86 16.06 -8.44
N GLY A 160 34.56 15.75 -8.29
CA GLY A 160 33.58 15.74 -9.40
C GLY A 160 33.99 14.86 -10.59
N LEU A 161 33.10 14.59 -11.56
CA LEU A 161 33.44 13.76 -12.74
C LEU A 161 34.00 14.54 -13.94
N ASP A 162 34.01 15.88 -13.91
CA ASP A 162 34.19 16.70 -15.11
C ASP A 162 35.26 17.80 -15.04
N GLY A 163 36.18 17.80 -14.07
CA GLY A 163 37.39 18.65 -14.09
C GLY A 163 37.17 20.17 -14.13
N GLU A 164 35.94 20.63 -14.27
CA GLU A 164 35.55 21.99 -14.03
C GLU A 164 35.11 22.10 -12.58
N ALA A 165 35.65 23.09 -11.88
CA ALA A 165 35.09 23.60 -10.63
C ALA A 165 33.71 24.26 -10.92
N ASN A 166 32.78 23.50 -11.48
CA ASN A 166 31.43 23.93 -11.79
C ASN A 166 30.56 23.49 -10.63
N SER A 167 30.25 24.47 -9.79
CA SER A 167 29.04 24.70 -8.96
C SER A 167 28.08 23.57 -8.53
N PHE A 168 28.08 22.34 -9.08
CA PHE A 168 27.13 21.27 -8.80
C PHE A 168 27.70 19.83 -8.86
N GLY A 169 29.03 19.66 -8.82
CA GLY A 169 29.78 18.38 -8.98
C GLY A 169 29.02 17.07 -8.73
N SER A 170 28.59 16.38 -9.79
CA SER A 170 28.02 15.04 -9.67
C SER A 170 29.13 13.99 -9.63
N GLY A 171 29.42 13.42 -8.46
CA GLY A 171 30.21 12.19 -8.33
C GLY A 171 29.30 10.97 -8.25
N LEU A 172 29.62 9.92 -9.03
CA LEU A 172 28.92 8.64 -8.99
C LEU A 172 29.57 7.72 -7.95
N PHE A 173 29.01 7.65 -6.76
CA PHE A 173 29.46 6.73 -5.71
C PHE A 173 29.11 5.30 -6.10
N LYS A 174 30.12 4.51 -6.48
CA LYS A 174 29.96 3.10 -6.88
C LYS A 174 30.51 2.16 -5.80
N LEU A 175 29.72 1.15 -5.45
CA LEU A 175 30.26 -0.04 -4.79
C LEU A 175 30.35 -1.19 -5.79
N PRO A 176 31.31 -2.12 -5.61
CA PRO A 176 31.41 -3.28 -6.47
C PRO A 176 30.13 -4.14 -6.38
N PRO A 177 29.68 -4.75 -7.50
CA PRO A 177 28.42 -5.47 -7.51
C PRO A 177 28.38 -6.66 -6.55
N GLY A 178 27.29 -6.78 -5.79
CA GLY A 178 26.97 -7.96 -4.97
C GLY A 178 27.86 -8.19 -3.73
N LEU A 179 28.80 -7.29 -3.42
CA LEU A 179 29.62 -7.42 -2.21
C LEU A 179 28.86 -7.03 -0.95
N ALA A 180 29.20 -7.67 0.17
CA ALA A 180 28.74 -7.28 1.49
C ALA A 180 29.85 -6.50 2.22
N PHE A 181 29.51 -5.44 2.93
CA PHE A 181 30.43 -4.62 3.72
C PHE A 181 29.94 -4.48 5.15
N ARG A 182 30.86 -4.67 6.11
CA ARG A 182 30.60 -4.44 7.53
C ARG A 182 30.87 -2.99 7.88
N ILE A 183 29.97 -2.40 8.66
CA ILE A 183 30.10 -1.02 9.13
C ILE A 183 29.93 -0.91 10.64
N SER A 184 30.90 -0.27 11.31
CA SER A 184 30.83 0.14 12.71
C SER A 184 30.21 1.53 12.89
N GLY A 185 30.07 2.30 11.79
CA GLY A 185 29.58 3.68 11.79
C GLY A 185 28.73 4.00 10.56
N SER A 186 28.04 5.14 10.62
CA SER A 186 27.20 5.64 9.52
C SER A 186 28.02 5.98 8.27
N LEU A 187 27.46 5.72 7.09
CA LEU A 187 27.94 6.23 5.82
C LEU A 187 27.32 7.62 5.57
N HIS A 188 28.17 8.65 5.50
CA HIS A 188 27.75 10.04 5.28
C HIS A 188 27.86 10.41 3.81
N LEU A 189 26.72 10.64 3.16
CA LEU A 189 26.66 10.99 1.74
C LEU A 189 26.22 12.46 1.56
N PRO A 190 26.94 13.25 0.75
CA PRO A 190 26.65 14.67 0.54
C PRO A 190 25.42 14.88 -0.35
N TRP A 191 24.88 16.09 -0.30
CA TRP A 191 23.56 16.48 -0.82
C TRP A 191 23.43 16.62 -2.36
N PHE A 192 24.48 16.30 -3.11
CA PHE A 192 24.51 16.36 -4.58
C PHE A 192 24.95 15.04 -5.22
N MET A 193 25.24 14.02 -4.40
CA MET A 193 25.81 12.76 -4.86
C MET A 193 24.76 11.86 -5.51
N TRP A 194 25.15 11.23 -6.63
CA TRP A 194 24.42 10.10 -7.20
C TRP A 194 25.15 8.82 -6.80
N GLY A 195 24.43 7.80 -6.33
CA GLY A 195 25.02 6.57 -5.84
C GLY A 195 24.41 5.34 -6.50
N ALA A 196 25.22 4.58 -7.23
CA ALA A 196 24.87 3.24 -7.69
C ALA A 196 25.61 2.24 -6.80
N LEU A 197 24.89 1.67 -5.85
CA LEU A 197 25.48 0.72 -4.90
C LEU A 197 25.52 -0.70 -5.49
N ASN A 198 25.04 -0.91 -6.73
CA ASN A 198 25.20 -2.11 -7.56
C ASN A 198 24.85 -3.45 -6.90
N GLY A 199 23.86 -3.45 -6.00
CA GLY A 199 23.44 -4.62 -5.24
C GLY A 199 24.33 -4.91 -4.03
N ALA A 200 25.21 -3.97 -3.64
CA ALA A 200 25.99 -4.09 -2.43
C ALA A 200 25.08 -4.15 -1.19
N ARG A 201 25.55 -4.89 -0.20
CA ARG A 201 24.88 -5.10 1.07
C ARG A 201 25.68 -4.46 2.19
N LEU A 202 25.06 -3.56 2.95
CA LEU A 202 25.65 -3.05 4.19
C LEU A 202 25.11 -3.86 5.37
N ILE A 203 26.01 -4.26 6.26
CA ILE A 203 25.70 -5.03 7.47
C ILE A 203 26.36 -4.33 8.67
N PRO A 204 25.63 -4.00 9.74
CA PRO A 204 26.25 -3.40 10.92
C PRO A 204 27.15 -4.41 11.63
N MET A 205 28.20 -3.93 12.29
CA MET A 205 28.97 -4.74 13.24
C MET A 205 28.20 -4.84 14.57
N ALA A 206 28.22 -6.02 15.19
CA ALA A 206 27.53 -6.25 16.46
C ALA A 206 28.19 -5.43 17.59
N GLY A 207 27.38 -4.85 18.48
CA GLY A 207 27.86 -4.14 19.68
C GLY A 207 28.43 -2.73 19.45
N THR A 208 28.43 -2.22 18.21
CA THR A 208 28.91 -0.87 17.91
C THR A 208 27.79 0.18 18.04
N PRO A 209 27.93 1.18 18.94
CA PRO A 209 26.95 2.25 19.05
C PRO A 209 27.08 3.22 17.88
N LEU A 210 26.07 3.25 16.99
CA LEU A 210 25.96 4.33 16.02
C LEU A 210 25.65 5.65 16.73
N ARG A 211 26.17 6.75 16.18
CA ARG A 211 26.09 8.07 16.82
C ARG A 211 24.64 8.52 16.95
N ALA A 212 24.29 9.09 18.10
CA ALA A 212 22.96 9.65 18.33
C ALA A 212 22.61 10.78 17.33
N PHE A 213 23.59 11.59 16.91
CA PHE A 213 23.40 12.66 15.91
C PHE A 213 22.99 12.12 14.52
N ASP A 214 23.47 10.93 14.17
CA ASP A 214 23.12 10.25 12.91
C ASP A 214 21.75 9.57 12.99
N ASN A 215 21.03 9.78 14.10
CA ASN A 215 19.74 9.15 14.37
C ASN A 215 19.85 7.62 14.36
N GLN A 216 21.05 7.10 14.71
CA GLN A 216 21.41 5.69 14.64
C GLN A 216 21.13 5.06 13.26
N ALA A 217 21.42 5.78 12.16
CA ALA A 217 21.19 5.29 10.81
C ALA A 217 22.46 4.73 10.16
N MET A 218 22.32 3.66 9.34
CA MET A 218 23.41 3.11 8.54
C MET A 218 23.87 4.08 7.46
N ILE A 219 22.94 4.80 6.83
CA ILE A 219 23.23 5.82 5.81
C ILE A 219 22.58 7.14 6.23
N CYS A 220 23.38 8.21 6.25
CA CYS A 220 22.90 9.57 6.40
C CYS A 220 23.08 10.32 5.09
N LEU A 221 21.97 10.84 4.57
CA LEU A 221 21.95 11.64 3.34
C LEU A 221 21.97 13.13 3.67
N ASN A 222 22.57 13.91 2.79
CA ASN A 222 22.65 15.37 2.86
C ASN A 222 23.52 15.88 4.02
N VAL A 223 24.66 15.24 4.24
CA VAL A 223 25.62 15.62 5.28
C VAL A 223 26.57 16.71 4.75
N ASP A 224 26.73 17.80 5.51
CA ASP A 224 27.73 18.84 5.25
C ASP A 224 29.12 18.36 5.66
N ALA A 225 30.05 18.62 4.75
CA ALA A 225 31.44 18.25 4.82
C ALA A 225 32.23 18.90 5.96
N SER A 226 31.87 20.14 6.32
CA SER A 226 32.67 21.00 7.18
C SER A 226 32.45 20.73 8.67
N ASP A 227 31.21 20.42 9.06
CA ASP A 227 30.81 20.21 10.45
C ASP A 227 30.15 18.84 10.70
N ARG A 228 30.07 17.99 9.66
CA ARG A 228 29.40 16.68 9.68
C ARG A 228 27.93 16.77 10.11
N GLN A 229 27.27 17.89 9.86
CA GLN A 229 25.86 18.05 10.17
C GLN A 229 24.97 17.74 8.96
N ILE A 230 23.84 17.09 9.19
CA ILE A 230 22.82 16.90 8.15
C ILE A 230 22.13 18.24 7.89
N LYS A 231 22.26 18.79 6.68
CA LYS A 231 21.71 20.10 6.28
C LYS A 231 20.41 19.96 5.50
N TYR A 232 19.69 21.08 5.48
CA TYR A 232 18.57 21.32 4.57
C TYR A 232 19.14 21.64 3.18
N GLY A 233 18.54 21.09 2.14
CA GLY A 233 19.03 21.27 0.76
C GLY A 233 18.96 22.72 0.32
N GLY A 234 19.96 23.14 -0.45
CA GLY A 234 19.95 24.42 -1.15
C GLY A 234 19.05 24.39 -2.38
N ALA A 235 18.73 25.58 -2.91
CA ALA A 235 17.82 25.85 -4.02
C ALA A 235 18.30 25.35 -5.41
N THR A 236 19.00 24.20 -5.49
CA THR A 236 19.46 23.67 -6.78
C THR A 236 18.31 22.96 -7.51
N THR A 237 18.49 22.53 -8.75
CA THR A 237 17.48 21.78 -9.54
C THR A 237 17.70 20.26 -9.52
N VAL A 238 18.82 19.78 -8.96
CA VAL A 238 19.23 18.36 -9.01
C VAL A 238 18.79 17.62 -7.75
N MET A 239 18.16 16.46 -7.93
CA MET A 239 17.70 15.57 -6.88
C MET A 239 18.69 14.38 -6.77
N PRO A 240 19.45 14.25 -5.67
CA PRO A 240 20.32 13.10 -5.43
C PRO A 240 19.54 11.79 -5.54
N ARG A 241 20.17 10.74 -6.09
CA ARG A 241 19.54 9.42 -6.19
C ARG A 241 20.49 8.34 -5.70
N LEU A 242 19.96 7.41 -4.90
CA LEU A 242 20.65 6.18 -4.54
C LEU A 242 19.84 4.99 -5.02
N GLU A 243 20.54 4.02 -5.61
CA GLU A 243 19.88 2.86 -6.16
C GLU A 243 20.64 1.55 -5.97
N ASN A 244 19.87 0.45 -5.97
CA ASN A 244 20.33 -0.92 -5.98
C ASN A 244 21.19 -1.28 -4.76
N PHE A 245 20.58 -1.40 -3.59
CA PHE A 245 21.32 -1.86 -2.40
C PHE A 245 20.45 -2.50 -1.33
N THR A 246 21.15 -3.18 -0.42
CA THR A 246 20.52 -3.82 0.73
C THR A 246 21.09 -3.32 2.04
N LEU A 247 20.23 -3.01 3.00
CA LEU A 247 20.58 -2.73 4.39
C LEU A 247 20.10 -3.87 5.28
N TRP A 248 21.03 -4.63 5.84
CA TRP A 248 20.74 -5.94 6.40
C TRP A 248 21.24 -6.03 7.85
N ASN A 249 20.33 -5.90 8.82
CA ASN A 249 20.67 -5.96 10.25
C ASN A 249 20.61 -7.40 10.80
N ASN A 250 21.22 -8.32 10.07
CA ASN A 250 21.34 -9.72 10.43
C ASN A 250 22.60 -10.31 9.75
N ASP A 251 23.11 -11.44 10.28
CA ASP A 251 24.28 -12.15 9.71
C ASP A 251 23.91 -13.19 8.64
N ASN A 252 22.64 -13.39 8.38
CA ASN A 252 22.19 -14.42 7.46
C ASN A 252 22.42 -14.04 5.99
N PRO A 253 22.57 -15.05 5.11
CA PRO A 253 22.57 -14.84 3.67
C PRO A 253 21.35 -14.04 3.18
N LEU A 254 21.53 -13.31 2.08
CA LEU A 254 20.42 -12.63 1.40
C LEU A 254 19.28 -13.62 1.11
N GLY A 255 18.05 -13.17 1.33
CA GLY A 255 16.84 -14.01 1.18
C GLY A 255 16.46 -14.80 2.43
N ILE A 256 17.35 -14.94 3.42
CA ILE A 256 17.01 -15.47 4.74
C ILE A 256 16.67 -14.30 5.67
N ILE A 257 15.37 -14.03 5.78
CA ILE A 257 14.85 -12.84 6.48
C ILE A 257 14.71 -13.01 8.00
N ASN A 258 14.64 -14.26 8.46
CA ASN A 258 14.58 -14.62 9.87
C ASN A 258 15.99 -14.60 10.46
N GLY A 259 16.14 -14.30 11.75
CA GLY A 259 17.44 -14.32 12.41
C GLY A 259 17.52 -13.38 13.61
N ASN A 260 18.70 -13.35 14.23
CA ASN A 260 18.98 -12.39 15.30
C ASN A 260 19.25 -11.01 14.70
N THR A 261 18.72 -10.00 15.38
CA THR A 261 19.10 -8.60 15.12
C THR A 261 20.51 -8.37 15.65
N LEU A 262 21.38 -7.73 14.86
CA LEU A 262 22.75 -7.41 15.29
C LEU A 262 22.83 -6.15 16.15
N VAL A 263 22.08 -5.10 15.77
CA VAL A 263 22.05 -3.82 16.48
C VAL A 263 20.60 -3.40 16.71
N GLU A 264 20.20 -3.32 17.98
CA GLU A 264 18.89 -2.83 18.40
C GLU A 264 18.74 -1.32 18.14
N GLY A 265 17.54 -0.87 17.78
CA GLY A 265 17.26 0.55 17.50
C GLY A 265 17.79 1.07 16.16
N LEU A 266 18.52 0.24 15.41
CA LEU A 266 19.18 0.64 14.17
C LEU A 266 18.20 1.05 13.08
N ARG A 267 18.46 2.21 12.47
CA ARG A 267 17.75 2.73 11.31
C ARG A 267 18.56 2.52 10.04
N GLY A 268 17.88 2.42 8.91
CA GLY A 268 18.52 2.25 7.61
C GLY A 268 19.04 3.56 7.09
N ILE A 269 18.10 4.41 6.69
CA ILE A 269 18.41 5.67 6.01
C ILE A 269 17.80 6.83 6.79
N TYR A 270 18.60 7.87 7.00
CA TYR A 270 18.16 9.12 7.60
C TYR A 270 18.48 10.31 6.70
N SER A 271 17.50 11.20 6.52
CA SER A 271 17.64 12.40 5.68
C SER A 271 16.86 13.59 6.24
N LYS A 272 17.30 14.81 5.88
CA LYS A 272 16.54 16.05 6.13
C LYS A 272 16.16 16.81 4.85
N SER A 273 16.64 16.40 3.67
CA SER A 273 16.39 17.09 2.40
C SER A 273 15.83 16.15 1.32
N ARG A 274 15.67 16.68 0.11
CA ARG A 274 15.15 16.00 -1.08
C ARG A 274 16.15 14.99 -1.64
N HIS A 275 15.64 13.89 -2.16
CA HIS A 275 16.44 12.80 -2.75
C HIS A 275 15.51 11.68 -3.24
N GLY A 276 16.04 10.81 -4.09
CA GLY A 276 15.39 9.61 -4.57
C GLY A 276 16.07 8.34 -4.07
N LEU A 277 15.28 7.34 -3.74
CA LEU A 277 15.72 5.98 -3.44
C LEU A 277 15.03 5.01 -4.41
N ARG A 278 15.80 4.11 -5.00
CA ARG A 278 15.27 3.10 -5.93
C ARG A 278 15.85 1.73 -5.66
N ASN A 279 15.01 0.68 -5.71
CA ASN A 279 15.45 -0.70 -5.58
C ASN A 279 16.28 -0.92 -4.29
N VAL A 280 15.65 -0.60 -3.16
CA VAL A 280 16.26 -0.69 -1.84
C VAL A 280 15.57 -1.77 -1.03
N THR A 281 16.36 -2.72 -0.53
CA THR A 281 15.86 -3.74 0.39
C THR A 281 16.37 -3.48 1.80
N THR A 282 15.50 -3.55 2.79
CA THR A 282 15.87 -3.48 4.20
C THR A 282 15.45 -4.73 4.96
N ASN A 283 16.21 -5.09 6.00
CA ASN A 283 15.85 -6.20 6.87
C ASN A 283 16.18 -5.90 8.34
N ARG A 284 15.20 -6.15 9.21
CA ARG A 284 15.35 -6.11 10.67
C ARG A 284 15.82 -4.76 11.25
N LEU A 285 15.34 -3.68 10.64
CA LEU A 285 15.58 -2.32 11.11
C LEU A 285 14.40 -1.79 11.93
N TRP A 286 14.68 -0.85 12.84
CA TRP A 286 13.68 -0.12 13.63
C TRP A 286 13.09 1.06 12.85
N GLY A 287 13.73 1.45 11.75
CA GLY A 287 13.20 2.40 10.79
C GLY A 287 13.98 2.26 9.50
N SER A 288 13.34 1.74 8.45
CA SER A 288 13.99 1.55 7.15
C SER A 288 14.37 2.88 6.52
N TYR A 289 13.48 3.87 6.64
CA TYR A 289 13.69 5.21 6.11
C TYR A 289 13.04 6.26 7.00
N VAL A 290 13.80 7.30 7.36
CA VAL A 290 13.30 8.44 8.14
C VAL A 290 13.72 9.76 7.51
N LYS A 291 12.73 10.60 7.19
CA LYS A 291 12.88 11.99 6.77
C LYS A 291 12.32 12.92 7.84
N SER A 292 13.18 13.73 8.48
CA SER A 292 12.79 14.56 9.64
C SER A 292 12.96 16.07 9.45
N GLY A 293 13.10 16.58 8.23
CA GLY A 293 13.29 18.02 8.00
C GLY A 293 11.98 18.77 7.84
N THR A 294 11.63 19.64 8.79
CA THR A 294 10.65 20.72 8.60
C THR A 294 11.39 21.87 7.91
N GLY A 295 10.94 22.34 6.74
CA GLY A 295 11.44 23.59 6.20
C GLY A 295 11.30 24.68 7.26
N GLY A 296 12.41 25.17 7.81
CA GLY A 296 12.40 26.28 8.75
C GLY A 296 11.93 27.54 8.02
N SER A 297 11.27 28.44 8.76
CA SER A 297 10.82 29.76 8.31
C SER A 297 11.94 30.73 7.89
N GLY A 298 13.19 30.25 7.81
CA GLY A 298 14.32 30.99 7.23
C GLY A 298 14.43 30.69 5.73
N GLY A 299 14.21 31.70 4.89
CA GLY A 299 14.24 31.59 3.44
C GLY A 299 15.49 30.86 2.93
N GLY A 300 15.29 29.69 2.31
CA GLY A 300 16.37 28.90 1.69
C GLY A 300 16.30 27.38 1.88
N GLN A 301 15.45 26.87 2.78
CA GLN A 301 15.39 25.43 3.10
C GLN A 301 14.30 24.69 2.31
N TYR A 302 14.51 24.48 1.00
CA TYR A 302 13.63 23.65 0.17
C TYR A 302 13.93 22.15 0.40
N THR A 303 13.00 21.43 1.04
CA THR A 303 13.17 19.99 1.36
C THR A 303 12.29 19.06 0.52
N ASP A 304 11.72 19.62 -0.54
CA ASP A 304 10.64 19.06 -1.34
C ASP A 304 11.17 18.23 -2.51
N GLY A 305 10.39 17.26 -2.97
CA GLY A 305 10.85 16.23 -3.92
C GLY A 305 11.44 15.00 -3.21
N ILE A 306 10.55 14.08 -2.80
CA ILE A 306 10.94 12.75 -2.33
C ILE A 306 10.44 11.72 -3.33
N LEU A 307 11.34 10.86 -3.81
CA LEU A 307 11.03 9.72 -4.66
C LEU A 307 11.44 8.44 -3.93
N LEU A 308 10.48 7.58 -3.61
CA LEU A 308 10.73 6.23 -3.11
C LEU A 308 10.15 5.23 -4.09
N GLU A 309 11.00 4.40 -4.68
CA GLU A 309 10.61 3.47 -5.74
C GLU A 309 11.19 2.08 -5.48
N ASP A 310 10.39 1.04 -5.69
CA ASP A 310 10.83 -0.36 -5.63
C ASP A 310 11.51 -0.66 -4.27
N ILE A 311 10.80 -0.37 -3.18
CA ILE A 311 11.34 -0.51 -1.82
C ILE A 311 10.75 -1.77 -1.18
N ILE A 312 11.60 -2.64 -0.65
CA ILE A 312 11.18 -3.84 0.06
C ILE A 312 11.64 -3.75 1.51
N VAL A 313 10.70 -3.86 2.44
CA VAL A 313 10.96 -3.85 3.88
C VAL A 313 10.66 -5.22 4.46
N TYR A 314 11.70 -5.90 4.96
CA TYR A 314 11.58 -7.17 5.66
C TYR A 314 11.67 -7.00 7.17
N ALA A 315 10.74 -7.61 7.90
CA ALA A 315 10.81 -7.77 9.35
C ALA A 315 11.10 -6.45 10.09
N HIS A 316 10.31 -5.41 9.87
CA HIS A 316 10.40 -4.16 10.64
C HIS A 316 10.26 -4.46 12.15
N GLN A 317 11.17 -3.93 12.96
CA GLN A 317 11.34 -4.36 14.36
C GLN A 317 10.69 -3.42 15.38
N ASP A 318 10.33 -2.19 14.99
CA ASP A 318 9.80 -1.19 15.93
C ASP A 318 8.26 -1.27 15.97
N PRO A 319 7.65 -1.79 17.04
CA PRO A 319 6.18 -1.85 17.14
C PRO A 319 5.54 -0.47 17.30
N ASP A 320 6.29 0.52 17.75
CA ASP A 320 5.79 1.86 18.09
C ASP A 320 5.89 2.82 16.90
N ASN A 321 6.86 2.63 16.03
CA ASN A 321 7.11 3.51 14.88
C ASN A 321 6.88 2.83 13.52
N TYR A 322 6.79 3.65 12.47
CA TYR A 322 6.60 3.20 11.09
C TYR A 322 7.94 2.91 10.41
N ALA A 323 7.96 1.91 9.54
CA ALA A 323 9.14 1.51 8.78
C ALA A 323 9.65 2.65 7.87
N ILE A 324 8.74 3.39 7.24
CA ILE A 324 9.04 4.55 6.40
C ILE A 324 8.31 5.76 6.97
N GLN A 325 9.09 6.74 7.44
CA GLN A 325 8.59 7.95 8.09
C GLN A 325 8.99 9.20 7.30
N ILE A 326 8.00 9.97 6.90
CA ILE A 326 8.16 11.28 6.28
C ILE A 326 7.44 12.28 7.18
N ASN A 327 8.16 12.80 8.17
CA ASN A 327 7.58 13.55 9.28
C ASN A 327 7.32 15.04 8.96
N ALA A 328 7.95 15.55 7.91
CA ALA A 328 7.72 16.89 7.40
C ALA A 328 8.18 17.01 5.95
N PHE A 329 7.29 17.55 5.11
CA PHE A 329 7.44 17.66 3.67
C PHE A 329 6.56 18.79 3.15
N GLY A 330 6.98 19.50 2.10
CA GLY A 330 6.14 20.42 1.33
C GLY A 330 5.44 19.66 0.21
N ASP A 331 5.88 19.84 -1.04
CA ASP A 331 5.25 19.29 -2.24
C ASP A 331 6.12 18.30 -3.05
N ASN A 332 5.52 17.61 -4.02
CA ASN A 332 6.19 16.70 -4.96
C ASN A 332 6.63 15.34 -4.35
N LEU A 333 5.74 14.68 -3.60
CA LEU A 333 5.99 13.32 -3.08
C LEU A 333 5.64 12.28 -4.15
N THR A 334 6.54 11.33 -4.40
CA THR A 334 6.27 10.13 -5.19
C THR A 334 6.72 8.90 -4.42
N ILE A 335 5.80 7.99 -4.12
CA ILE A 335 6.09 6.67 -3.58
C ILE A 335 5.45 5.64 -4.50
N ARG A 336 6.22 4.66 -4.98
CA ARG A 336 5.68 3.58 -5.82
C ARG A 336 6.36 2.24 -5.58
N ASN A 337 5.59 1.17 -5.72
CA ASN A 337 6.06 -0.21 -5.61
C ASN A 337 6.77 -0.46 -4.27
N VAL A 338 6.08 -0.23 -3.16
CA VAL A 338 6.61 -0.46 -1.83
C VAL A 338 5.98 -1.69 -1.22
N HIS A 339 6.80 -2.67 -0.83
CA HIS A 339 6.35 -3.92 -0.26
C HIS A 339 6.87 -4.08 1.16
N PHE A 340 5.95 -4.21 2.11
CA PHE A 340 6.26 -4.60 3.48
C PHE A 340 5.98 -6.11 3.68
N SER A 341 6.95 -6.87 4.19
CA SER A 341 6.80 -8.33 4.37
C SER A 341 5.78 -8.68 5.44
N VAL A 342 4.97 -9.73 5.27
CA VAL A 342 3.90 -10.08 6.23
C VAL A 342 4.35 -10.19 7.70
N GLU A 343 5.61 -10.48 7.96
CA GLU A 343 6.16 -10.59 9.31
C GLU A 343 6.93 -9.32 9.74
N PRO A 344 6.70 -8.81 10.97
CA PRO A 344 5.66 -9.24 11.90
C PRO A 344 4.26 -8.83 11.41
N ILE A 345 3.24 -9.65 11.73
CA ILE A 345 1.84 -9.32 11.42
C ILE A 345 1.49 -7.99 12.08
N GLY A 346 0.83 -7.10 11.33
CA GLY A 346 0.45 -5.79 11.83
C GLY A 346 1.58 -4.76 11.87
N GLN A 347 2.71 -5.01 11.21
CA GLN A 347 3.79 -4.02 11.09
C GLN A 347 3.27 -2.66 10.60
N LYS A 348 3.91 -1.59 11.06
CA LYS A 348 3.63 -0.22 10.63
C LYS A 348 4.44 0.10 9.39
N GLY A 349 3.75 0.38 8.29
CA GLY A 349 4.32 0.64 6.96
C GLY A 349 4.74 2.09 6.77
N LEU A 350 3.82 2.90 6.24
CA LEU A 350 4.06 4.30 5.87
C LEU A 350 3.51 5.27 6.93
N HIS A 351 4.29 6.27 7.33
CA HIS A 351 3.80 7.47 7.98
C HIS A 351 4.21 8.70 7.18
N VAL A 352 3.23 9.42 6.63
CA VAL A 352 3.46 10.63 5.85
C VAL A 352 2.73 11.79 6.50
N LYS A 353 3.45 12.87 6.75
CA LYS A 353 2.95 14.04 7.47
C LYS A 353 3.28 15.34 6.77
N ASN A 354 2.31 16.27 6.78
CA ASN A 354 2.40 17.63 6.25
C ASN A 354 2.54 17.75 4.71
N CYS A 355 2.25 16.71 3.93
CA CYS A 355 2.44 16.73 2.47
C CYS A 355 1.41 17.61 1.74
N ASN A 356 1.83 18.39 0.76
CA ASN A 356 0.99 19.19 -0.12
C ASN A 356 1.19 18.76 -1.59
N GLY A 357 0.41 17.80 -2.05
CA GLY A 357 0.53 17.23 -3.39
C GLY A 357 1.50 16.06 -3.43
N GLY A 358 1.02 14.92 -3.91
CA GLY A 358 1.87 13.74 -4.09
C GLY A 358 1.11 12.51 -4.54
N THR A 359 1.84 11.52 -5.06
CA THR A 359 1.30 10.24 -5.50
C THR A 359 1.91 9.10 -4.70
N ILE A 360 1.07 8.17 -4.25
CA ILE A 360 1.49 6.96 -3.56
C ILE A 360 0.79 5.78 -4.22
N SER A 361 1.56 4.87 -4.81
CA SER A 361 1.01 3.79 -5.63
C SER A 361 1.62 2.42 -5.35
N ALA A 362 0.85 1.36 -5.60
CA ALA A 362 1.34 -0.02 -5.54
C ALA A 362 2.02 -0.35 -4.18
N VAL A 363 1.30 -0.08 -3.09
CA VAL A 363 1.79 -0.34 -1.72
C VAL A 363 1.21 -1.66 -1.22
N ILE A 364 2.07 -2.59 -0.83
CA ILE A 364 1.69 -3.92 -0.37
C ILE A 364 1.95 -4.05 1.12
N ASN A 365 0.92 -4.42 1.88
CA ASN A 365 0.91 -4.60 3.34
C ASN A 365 1.31 -3.36 4.16
N GLY A 366 1.25 -3.52 5.49
CA GLY A 366 1.59 -2.49 6.47
C GLY A 366 0.39 -1.67 6.94
N ALA A 367 0.40 -1.23 8.20
CA ALA A 367 -0.51 -0.19 8.68
C ALA A 367 0.02 1.18 8.21
N HIS A 368 -0.85 2.03 7.67
CA HIS A 368 -0.42 3.32 7.10
C HIS A 368 -1.09 4.49 7.80
N LEU A 369 -0.36 5.59 7.96
CA LEU A 369 -0.86 6.81 8.57
C LEU A 369 -0.49 8.03 7.73
N PHE A 370 -1.50 8.80 7.37
CA PHE A 370 -1.38 10.07 6.66
C PHE A 370 -1.93 11.18 7.55
N GLU A 371 -1.13 12.22 7.79
CA GLU A 371 -1.48 13.31 8.69
C GLU A 371 -1.27 14.68 8.05
N ARG A 372 -2.24 15.59 8.14
CA ARG A 372 -2.15 16.97 7.63
C ARG A 372 -1.69 17.06 6.18
N CYS A 373 -2.21 16.17 5.34
CA CYS A 373 -1.83 16.11 3.94
C CYS A 373 -2.95 16.67 3.04
N ILE A 374 -2.59 17.38 1.97
CA ILE A 374 -3.55 17.93 1.00
C ILE A 374 -3.12 17.45 -0.38
N GLY A 375 -4.07 17.07 -1.24
CA GLY A 375 -3.78 16.69 -2.62
C GLY A 375 -2.98 15.39 -2.76
N LEU A 376 -3.09 14.47 -1.81
CA LEU A 376 -2.51 13.13 -1.96
C LEU A 376 -3.40 12.25 -2.83
N ASP A 377 -2.81 11.60 -3.81
CA ASP A 377 -3.45 10.57 -4.62
C ASP A 377 -2.84 9.20 -4.31
N LEU A 378 -3.61 8.37 -3.62
CA LEU A 378 -3.23 7.03 -3.20
C LEU A 378 -3.94 6.00 -4.08
N THR A 379 -3.20 5.06 -4.67
CA THR A 379 -3.79 4.06 -5.58
C THR A 379 -3.12 2.70 -5.54
N GLY A 380 -3.86 1.62 -5.82
CA GLY A 380 -3.27 0.28 -5.94
C GLY A 380 -2.69 -0.27 -4.63
N PHE A 381 -3.30 0.04 -3.49
CA PHE A 381 -2.89 -0.57 -2.23
C PHE A 381 -3.37 -2.03 -2.20
N HIS A 382 -2.54 -2.94 -1.70
CA HIS A 382 -2.84 -4.35 -1.47
C HIS A 382 -2.43 -4.71 -0.04
N CYS A 383 -3.27 -4.38 0.93
CA CYS A 383 -2.95 -4.53 2.35
C CYS A 383 -3.54 -5.83 2.90
N GLU A 384 -2.76 -6.91 3.05
CA GLU A 384 -3.31 -8.22 3.48
C GLU A 384 -3.18 -8.53 4.98
N ASN A 385 -2.20 -7.90 5.62
CA ASN A 385 -1.82 -8.13 7.03
C ASN A 385 -1.31 -6.86 7.71
N GLY A 386 -1.52 -5.72 7.05
CA GLY A 386 -1.29 -4.40 7.62
C GLY A 386 -2.52 -3.98 8.41
N GLY A 387 -2.33 -3.28 9.52
CA GLY A 387 -3.45 -2.60 10.16
C GLY A 387 -4.13 -1.57 9.23
N PRO A 388 -5.10 -0.80 9.74
CA PRO A 388 -5.84 0.20 8.95
C PRO A 388 -4.96 1.18 8.16
N VAL A 389 -5.53 1.67 7.05
CA VAL A 389 -5.09 2.91 6.40
C VAL A 389 -5.75 4.09 7.10
N LYS A 390 -4.97 4.93 7.76
CA LYS A 390 -5.45 6.04 8.59
C LYS A 390 -5.21 7.39 7.93
N PHE A 391 -6.26 8.20 7.91
CA PHE A 391 -6.25 9.59 7.45
C PHE A 391 -6.59 10.51 8.61
N ARG A 392 -5.73 11.49 8.92
CA ARG A 392 -5.92 12.49 9.97
C ARG A 392 -5.71 13.89 9.43
N GLY A 393 -6.80 14.61 9.18
CA GLY A 393 -6.74 15.93 8.53
C GLY A 393 -6.17 15.83 7.12
N VAL A 394 -6.62 14.85 6.33
CA VAL A 394 -6.10 14.59 4.99
C VAL A 394 -7.17 14.86 3.94
N GLY A 395 -6.80 15.56 2.87
CA GLY A 395 -7.58 15.68 1.65
C GLY A 395 -6.88 15.07 0.45
N GLY A 396 -7.65 14.54 -0.49
CA GLY A 396 -7.15 13.78 -1.63
C GLY A 396 -8.01 12.55 -1.95
N SER A 397 -7.37 11.47 -2.39
CA SER A 397 -8.07 10.24 -2.78
C SER A 397 -7.34 8.96 -2.41
N LEU A 398 -8.09 7.92 -2.05
CA LEU A 398 -7.67 6.51 -2.02
C LEU A 398 -8.49 5.75 -3.06
N ARG A 399 -7.81 5.14 -4.05
CA ARG A 399 -8.44 4.59 -5.26
C ARG A 399 -7.95 3.19 -5.60
N ASN A 400 -8.77 2.38 -6.27
CA ASN A 400 -8.34 1.11 -6.88
C ASN A 400 -7.53 0.24 -5.91
N SER A 401 -8.04 0.07 -4.70
CA SER A 401 -7.27 -0.49 -3.60
C SER A 401 -8.00 -1.67 -2.97
N LEU A 402 -7.21 -2.65 -2.57
CA LEU A 402 -7.63 -3.89 -1.95
C LEU A 402 -7.07 -3.92 -0.52
N ILE A 403 -7.96 -3.79 0.46
CA ILE A 403 -7.58 -3.75 1.87
C ILE A 403 -8.24 -4.94 2.54
N TYR A 404 -7.43 -5.84 3.07
CA TYR A 404 -7.87 -6.96 3.88
C TYR A 404 -7.46 -6.75 5.32
N ASN A 405 -8.37 -7.06 6.23
CA ASN A 405 -8.06 -7.03 7.64
C ASN A 405 -8.24 -8.39 8.30
N ARG A 406 -7.19 -8.88 8.94
CA ARG A 406 -7.23 -10.10 9.78
C ARG A 406 -7.62 -9.83 11.23
N SER A 407 -7.60 -8.57 11.65
CA SER A 407 -8.01 -8.11 12.97
C SER A 407 -9.39 -7.45 12.86
N ASN A 408 -10.29 -7.64 13.83
CA ASN A 408 -11.63 -7.04 13.85
C ASN A 408 -11.58 -5.51 14.09
N VAL A 409 -10.81 -4.77 13.29
CA VAL A 409 -10.69 -3.32 13.32
C VAL A 409 -11.10 -2.74 11.97
N PRO A 410 -11.46 -1.45 11.88
CA PRO A 410 -11.75 -0.83 10.59
C PRO A 410 -10.58 -0.95 9.62
N MET A 411 -10.86 -1.04 8.32
CA MET A 411 -9.85 -1.10 7.27
C MET A 411 -9.34 0.30 6.90
N VAL A 412 -10.23 1.28 6.95
CA VAL A 412 -9.92 2.69 6.77
C VAL A 412 -10.44 3.48 7.96
N GLU A 413 -9.62 4.37 8.49
CA GLU A 413 -10.03 5.31 9.53
C GLU A 413 -9.82 6.75 9.06
N VAL A 414 -10.87 7.56 9.10
CA VAL A 414 -10.82 8.98 8.70
C VAL A 414 -11.14 9.85 9.90
N GLY A 415 -10.33 10.87 10.17
CA GLY A 415 -10.58 11.81 11.25
C GLY A 415 -9.86 13.14 11.09
N ALA A 416 -10.08 14.05 12.04
CA ALA A 416 -9.34 15.31 12.10
C ALA A 416 -7.89 15.14 12.56
N TYR A 417 -7.08 16.17 12.32
CA TYR A 417 -5.81 16.37 13.01
C TYR A 417 -5.98 17.48 14.05
N GLY A 418 -6.03 17.11 15.33
CA GLY A 418 -6.31 18.06 16.42
C GLY A 418 -7.70 18.71 16.32
N ASP A 419 -7.90 19.82 17.03
CA ASP A 419 -9.21 20.45 17.22
C ASP A 419 -9.54 21.58 16.23
N TYR A 420 -8.55 22.13 15.53
CA TYR A 420 -8.68 23.40 14.79
C TYR A 420 -8.57 23.27 13.26
N TYR A 421 -8.41 22.06 12.74
CA TYR A 421 -8.18 21.83 11.31
C TYR A 421 -9.42 21.24 10.65
N VAL A 422 -10.10 22.04 9.81
CA VAL A 422 -11.16 21.54 8.92
C VAL A 422 -10.48 20.71 7.83
N PRO A 423 -10.66 19.38 7.78
CA PRO A 423 -9.99 18.55 6.79
C PRO A 423 -10.51 18.88 5.39
N PRO A 424 -9.65 18.95 4.36
CA PRO A 424 -10.11 19.01 2.99
C PRO A 424 -10.88 17.72 2.63
N PRO A 425 -11.71 17.73 1.57
CA PRO A 425 -12.46 16.55 1.17
C PRO A 425 -11.55 15.34 0.87
N LEU A 426 -11.94 14.17 1.35
CA LEU A 426 -11.31 12.89 1.05
C LEU A 426 -12.24 12.03 0.20
N THR A 427 -11.74 11.47 -0.89
CA THR A 427 -12.47 10.50 -1.72
C THR A 427 -11.92 9.10 -1.51
N ILE A 428 -12.80 8.14 -1.21
CA ILE A 428 -12.47 6.71 -1.18
C ILE A 428 -13.26 6.07 -2.32
N GLU A 429 -12.56 5.56 -3.32
CA GLU A 429 -13.17 5.15 -4.58
C GLU A 429 -12.62 3.82 -5.07
N GLU A 430 -13.47 2.97 -5.65
CA GLU A 430 -13.05 1.69 -6.25
C GLU A 430 -12.21 0.84 -5.27
N CYS A 431 -12.57 0.90 -3.99
CA CYS A 431 -11.90 0.16 -2.94
C CYS A 431 -12.67 -1.14 -2.63
N HIS A 432 -11.93 -2.23 -2.48
CA HIS A 432 -12.45 -3.52 -2.09
C HIS A 432 -11.94 -3.91 -0.69
N PHE A 433 -12.87 -4.23 0.20
CA PHE A 433 -12.62 -4.52 1.61
C PHE A 433 -12.82 -6.00 1.91
N GLY A 434 -11.74 -6.70 2.25
CA GLY A 434 -11.81 -8.11 2.66
C GLY A 434 -11.79 -8.23 4.17
N TYR A 435 -12.95 -8.48 4.79
CA TYR A 435 -13.01 -8.63 6.24
C TYR A 435 -12.85 -10.11 6.60
N ASN A 436 -11.84 -10.41 7.43
CA ASN A 436 -11.56 -11.78 7.82
C ASN A 436 -12.45 -12.20 8.98
N VAL A 437 -13.05 -13.37 8.87
CA VAL A 437 -13.64 -14.02 10.05
C VAL A 437 -12.58 -14.93 10.68
N PRO A 438 -12.39 -14.87 12.01
CA PRO A 438 -11.44 -15.75 12.71
C PRO A 438 -11.83 -17.25 12.63
N VAL A 439 -12.99 -17.59 12.06
CA VAL A 439 -13.43 -18.96 11.82
C VAL A 439 -13.44 -19.32 10.33
N PRO A 440 -13.26 -20.61 9.97
CA PRO A 440 -13.51 -21.10 8.61
C PRO A 440 -14.89 -20.64 8.10
N HIS A 441 -15.02 -20.32 6.81
CA HIS A 441 -16.30 -20.03 6.15
C HIS A 441 -17.29 -21.20 6.29
N THR A 442 -16.77 -22.39 6.56
CA THR A 442 -17.54 -23.61 6.87
C THR A 442 -18.11 -23.65 8.29
N PHE A 443 -17.82 -22.67 9.15
CA PHE A 443 -18.15 -22.72 10.58
C PHE A 443 -18.43 -21.35 11.20
N VAL A 444 -19.21 -20.50 10.51
CA VAL A 444 -19.74 -19.28 11.15
C VAL A 444 -20.70 -19.68 12.29
N PRO A 445 -20.40 -19.36 13.56
CA PRO A 445 -21.23 -19.76 14.69
C PRO A 445 -22.55 -18.97 14.72
N ALA A 446 -23.54 -19.50 15.43
CA ALA A 446 -24.75 -18.75 15.75
C ALA A 446 -24.38 -17.51 16.59
N GLY A 447 -24.85 -16.33 16.20
CA GLY A 447 -24.57 -15.06 16.88
C GLY A 447 -23.27 -14.34 16.45
N TYR A 448 -22.65 -14.73 15.34
CA TYR A 448 -21.49 -14.03 14.78
C TYR A 448 -21.87 -12.69 14.14
N GLU A 449 -21.62 -11.56 14.79
CA GLU A 449 -21.96 -10.24 14.22
C GLU A 449 -20.90 -9.73 13.22
N PRO A 450 -21.26 -9.53 11.94
CA PRO A 450 -20.37 -8.97 10.91
C PRO A 450 -20.30 -7.43 10.94
N ASP A 451 -20.83 -6.77 11.99
CA ASP A 451 -21.05 -5.31 12.07
C ASP A 451 -19.78 -4.47 12.26
N ASN A 452 -18.62 -5.06 12.00
CA ASN A 452 -17.40 -4.29 11.83
C ASN A 452 -17.52 -3.41 10.58
N SER A 453 -17.31 -2.11 10.78
CA SER A 453 -17.21 -1.15 9.70
C SER A 453 -15.95 -1.37 8.87
N ASP A 454 -16.06 -1.16 7.56
CA ASP A 454 -14.89 -1.12 6.68
C ASP A 454 -14.22 0.25 6.77
N ILE A 455 -15.05 1.30 6.84
CA ILE A 455 -14.63 2.69 6.98
C ILE A 455 -15.20 3.23 8.30
N ASN A 456 -14.33 3.71 9.19
CA ASN A 456 -14.73 4.40 10.41
C ASN A 456 -14.36 5.89 10.35
N ILE A 457 -15.35 6.74 10.58
CA ILE A 457 -15.23 8.20 10.49
C ILE A 457 -15.32 8.78 11.90
N THR A 458 -14.38 9.62 12.32
CA THR A 458 -14.51 10.31 13.61
C THR A 458 -15.38 11.56 13.48
N THR A 459 -16.08 11.95 14.55
CA THR A 459 -16.96 13.16 14.61
C THR A 459 -16.38 14.45 14.02
N LYS A 460 -15.05 14.60 13.93
CA LYS A 460 -14.38 15.81 13.43
C LYS A 460 -13.89 15.70 11.97
N ALA A 461 -14.23 14.65 11.25
CA ALA A 461 -13.85 14.51 9.85
C ALA A 461 -14.53 15.57 8.96
N GLY A 462 -13.85 15.95 7.87
CA GLY A 462 -14.39 16.81 6.82
C GLY A 462 -15.38 16.06 5.92
N THR A 463 -15.58 16.56 4.69
CA THR A 463 -16.40 15.85 3.70
C THR A 463 -15.70 14.58 3.24
N ILE A 464 -16.44 13.47 3.24
CA ILE A 464 -15.94 12.17 2.75
C ILE A 464 -16.81 11.70 1.60
N ASN A 465 -16.21 11.48 0.43
CA ASN A 465 -16.89 10.91 -0.72
C ASN A 465 -16.56 9.42 -0.80
N ILE A 466 -17.57 8.58 -1.03
CA ILE A 466 -17.41 7.13 -1.18
C ILE A 466 -18.02 6.73 -2.52
N ARG A 467 -17.23 6.03 -3.35
CA ARG A 467 -17.63 5.64 -4.71
C ARG A 467 -17.21 4.22 -5.05
N ASN A 468 -18.13 3.42 -5.58
CA ASN A 468 -17.89 2.03 -5.99
C ASN A 468 -17.10 1.19 -4.96
N CYS A 469 -17.34 1.40 -3.68
CA CYS A 469 -16.68 0.65 -2.60
C CYS A 469 -17.45 -0.62 -2.29
N SER A 470 -16.75 -1.75 -2.19
CA SER A 470 -17.38 -3.04 -1.91
C SER A 470 -16.64 -3.79 -0.83
N ARG A 471 -17.29 -4.78 -0.23
CA ARG A 471 -16.68 -5.70 0.73
C ARG A 471 -16.93 -7.16 0.37
N THR A 472 -16.12 -8.06 0.88
CA THR A 472 -16.34 -9.50 0.82
C THR A 472 -15.90 -10.18 2.12
N LEU A 473 -16.55 -11.29 2.41
CA LEU A 473 -16.19 -12.18 3.50
C LEU A 473 -14.93 -12.97 3.11
N VAL A 474 -13.88 -12.88 3.91
CA VAL A 474 -12.65 -13.65 3.73
C VAL A 474 -12.50 -14.65 4.87
N SER A 475 -12.09 -15.87 4.54
CA SER A 475 -11.83 -16.89 5.54
C SER A 475 -10.52 -17.63 5.24
N ARG A 476 -9.60 -17.65 6.22
CA ARG A 476 -8.26 -18.27 6.10
C ARG A 476 -7.47 -17.84 4.85
N GLY A 477 -7.66 -16.62 4.38
CA GLY A 477 -6.98 -16.10 3.17
C GLY A 477 -7.62 -16.52 1.85
N GLU A 478 -8.72 -17.27 1.89
CA GLU A 478 -9.55 -17.54 0.72
C GLU A 478 -10.77 -16.62 0.78
N ALA A 479 -10.95 -15.78 -0.23
CA ALA A 479 -12.21 -15.06 -0.41
C ALA A 479 -13.33 -16.10 -0.59
N ALA A 480 -14.45 -15.96 0.12
CA ALA A 480 -15.66 -16.70 -0.20
C ALA A 480 -16.09 -16.24 -1.61
N GLN A 481 -15.63 -16.95 -2.64
CA GLN A 481 -15.70 -16.45 -4.00
C GLN A 481 -17.15 -16.10 -4.38
N THR A 482 -17.27 -14.93 -5.05
CA THR A 482 -18.40 -14.38 -5.82
C THR A 482 -19.43 -13.47 -5.15
N THR A 483 -19.39 -13.18 -3.85
CA THR A 483 -20.35 -12.22 -3.23
C THR A 483 -19.68 -10.93 -2.76
N TYR A 484 -19.85 -9.86 -3.53
CA TYR A 484 -19.46 -8.48 -3.22
C TYR A 484 -20.64 -7.67 -2.69
N THR A 485 -20.54 -7.16 -1.46
CA THR A 485 -21.58 -6.29 -0.88
C THR A 485 -21.13 -4.85 -0.77
N ALA A 486 -22.08 -3.97 -0.46
CA ALA A 486 -21.79 -2.59 -0.08
C ALA A 486 -20.81 -2.54 1.11
N ALA A 487 -19.86 -1.61 1.05
CA ALA A 487 -19.03 -1.29 2.21
C ALA A 487 -19.90 -0.77 3.37
N LYS A 488 -19.56 -1.14 4.61
CA LYS A 488 -20.19 -0.66 5.84
C LYS A 488 -19.40 0.54 6.38
N VAL A 489 -20.14 1.57 6.81
CA VAL A 489 -19.54 2.82 7.32
C VAL A 489 -20.02 3.08 8.73
N ALA A 490 -19.07 3.29 9.64
CA ALA A 490 -19.35 3.71 11.01
C ALA A 490 -18.91 5.14 11.28
N ARG A 491 -19.50 5.69 12.33
CA ARG A 491 -19.03 6.88 13.01
C ARG A 491 -18.68 6.55 14.45
N ASP A 492 -17.42 6.84 14.81
CA ASP A 492 -16.89 6.61 16.16
C ASP A 492 -17.19 5.17 16.68
N GLY A 493 -17.15 4.20 15.76
CA GLY A 493 -17.41 2.78 16.05
C GLY A 493 -18.85 2.31 15.85
N GLU A 494 -19.83 3.22 15.72
CA GLU A 494 -21.24 2.88 15.52
C GLU A 494 -21.64 2.95 14.04
N LEU A 495 -22.29 1.92 13.51
CA LEU A 495 -22.76 1.92 12.12
C LEU A 495 -23.75 3.05 11.85
N LEU A 496 -23.58 3.74 10.72
CA LEU A 496 -24.45 4.84 10.34
C LEU A 496 -25.79 4.30 9.82
N GLY A 497 -26.87 4.42 10.60
CA GLY A 497 -28.19 3.91 10.19
C GLY A 497 -28.69 4.46 8.85
N ALA A 498 -28.44 5.73 8.55
CA ALA A 498 -28.78 6.33 7.26
C ALA A 498 -27.95 5.74 6.09
N TRP A 499 -26.72 5.31 6.38
CA TRP A 499 -25.88 4.58 5.42
C TRP A 499 -26.45 3.20 5.16
N GLU A 500 -26.67 2.41 6.23
CA GLU A 500 -27.13 1.01 6.15
C GLU A 500 -28.51 0.90 5.50
N ASN A 501 -29.42 1.85 5.77
CA ASN A 501 -30.73 1.90 5.15
C ASN A 501 -30.68 2.01 3.62
N ASN A 502 -29.57 2.47 3.03
CA ASN A 502 -29.41 2.59 1.59
C ASN A 502 -28.00 2.18 1.12
N ALA A 503 -27.43 1.15 1.75
CA ALA A 503 -26.01 0.81 1.66
C ALA A 503 -25.53 0.60 0.22
N ALA A 504 -26.28 -0.15 -0.61
CA ALA A 504 -25.89 -0.44 -1.99
C ALA A 504 -25.73 0.84 -2.84
N TRP A 505 -26.65 1.80 -2.71
CA TRP A 505 -26.55 3.07 -3.43
C TRP A 505 -25.48 3.97 -2.84
N ASN A 506 -25.38 4.02 -1.52
CA ASN A 506 -24.41 4.87 -0.84
C ASN A 506 -22.97 4.43 -1.14
N ALA A 507 -22.73 3.12 -1.18
CA ALA A 507 -21.44 2.56 -1.54
C ALA A 507 -21.07 2.77 -3.02
N ARG A 508 -22.06 2.98 -3.91
CA ARG A 508 -21.83 3.35 -5.31
C ARG A 508 -21.42 4.80 -5.47
N ASN A 509 -22.19 5.72 -4.89
CA ASN A 509 -21.90 7.15 -4.98
C ASN A 509 -22.64 7.92 -3.88
N ALA A 510 -21.94 8.24 -2.80
CA ALA A 510 -22.43 9.13 -1.76
C ALA A 510 -21.34 10.04 -1.22
N SER A 511 -21.76 11.14 -0.60
CA SER A 511 -20.91 11.95 0.27
C SER A 511 -21.46 11.97 1.69
N ILE A 512 -20.56 12.10 2.66
CA ILE A 512 -20.87 12.24 4.08
C ILE A 512 -20.36 13.61 4.50
N VAL A 513 -21.27 14.47 4.95
CA VAL A 513 -20.98 15.85 5.38
C VAL A 513 -21.58 16.07 6.76
N GLY A 514 -20.74 16.30 7.76
CA GLY A 514 -21.22 16.28 9.15
C GLY A 514 -21.90 14.95 9.42
N TYR A 515 -23.13 14.92 9.96
CA TYR A 515 -23.90 13.70 10.25
C TYR A 515 -24.79 13.22 9.11
N THR A 516 -24.77 13.90 7.97
CA THR A 516 -25.71 13.65 6.88
C THR A 516 -25.06 12.82 5.79
N VAL A 517 -25.79 11.81 5.30
CA VAL A 517 -25.42 11.01 4.13
C VAL A 517 -26.17 11.55 2.93
N HIS A 518 -25.44 11.95 1.89
CA HIS A 518 -25.99 12.45 0.64
C HIS A 518 -25.73 11.43 -0.48
N SER A 519 -26.70 10.56 -0.71
CA SER A 519 -26.66 9.63 -1.85
C SER A 519 -26.92 10.38 -3.16
N GLN A 520 -26.20 10.04 -4.22
CA GLN A 520 -26.28 10.73 -5.53
C GLN A 520 -26.87 9.83 -6.64
N MET A 521 -27.53 8.74 -6.26
CA MET A 521 -28.06 7.74 -7.20
C MET A 521 -29.49 8.07 -7.67
N ARG A 522 -29.76 7.80 -8.95
CA ARG A 522 -31.10 7.77 -9.56
C ARG A 522 -31.27 6.43 -10.28
N ALA A 523 -32.40 5.75 -10.08
CA ALA A 523 -32.63 4.45 -10.68
C ALA A 523 -33.92 4.40 -11.50
N GLN A 524 -33.81 3.91 -12.74
CA GLN A 524 -34.92 3.38 -13.51
C GLN A 524 -34.94 1.85 -13.35
N PRO A 525 -35.82 1.27 -12.51
CA PRO A 525 -36.11 -0.15 -12.55
C PRO A 525 -36.78 -0.49 -13.89
N GLY A 526 -35.98 -0.69 -14.94
CA GLY A 526 -36.44 -1.25 -16.20
C GLY A 526 -37.06 -2.64 -16.01
N PRO A 527 -37.56 -3.31 -17.08
CA PRO A 527 -38.11 -4.65 -16.95
C PRO A 527 -37.03 -5.62 -16.44
N LEU A 528 -37.07 -5.90 -15.15
CA LEU A 528 -36.20 -6.82 -14.45
C LEU A 528 -36.65 -8.25 -14.82
N ALA A 529 -36.03 -8.85 -15.83
CA ALA A 529 -36.18 -10.28 -16.13
C ALA A 529 -35.37 -11.07 -15.09
N LEU A 530 -35.91 -11.22 -13.89
CA LEU A 530 -35.22 -11.87 -12.77
C LEU A 530 -35.67 -13.33 -12.66
N ASN A 531 -34.80 -14.31 -12.94
CA ASN A 531 -35.09 -15.71 -12.62
C ASN A 531 -34.40 -16.09 -11.31
N ALA A 532 -35.14 -16.46 -10.27
CA ALA A 532 -34.55 -17.06 -9.07
C ALA A 532 -34.61 -18.58 -9.17
N ALA A 533 -33.46 -19.23 -9.28
CA ALA A 533 -33.35 -20.68 -9.19
C ALA A 533 -32.37 -21.06 -8.06
N ILE A 534 -32.68 -22.13 -7.32
CA ILE A 534 -31.67 -22.81 -6.51
C ILE A 534 -30.81 -23.60 -7.47
N LEU A 535 -29.62 -23.10 -7.80
CA LEU A 535 -28.75 -23.65 -8.86
C LEU A 535 -28.04 -24.96 -8.49
N GLY A 536 -28.40 -25.58 -7.37
CA GLY A 536 -27.65 -26.69 -6.81
C GLY A 536 -26.45 -26.21 -5.98
N ALA A 537 -26.04 -27.08 -5.07
CA ALA A 537 -25.26 -26.69 -3.91
C ALA A 537 -23.75 -26.83 -4.19
N THR A 538 -22.97 -25.78 -3.98
CA THR A 538 -21.50 -25.78 -4.24
C THR A 538 -20.73 -26.29 -3.03
N ALA A 539 -19.55 -26.89 -3.24
CA ALA A 539 -18.74 -27.47 -2.17
C ALA A 539 -18.03 -26.42 -1.27
N ASN A 540 -18.03 -25.16 -1.70
CA ASN A 540 -17.21 -24.07 -1.13
C ASN A 540 -17.87 -23.36 0.07
N VAL A 541 -19.19 -23.47 0.25
CA VAL A 541 -19.89 -22.91 1.42
C VAL A 541 -20.74 -24.01 2.04
N ARG A 542 -20.65 -24.16 3.36
CA ARG A 542 -21.34 -25.23 4.10
C ARG A 542 -22.56 -24.70 4.84
N TRP A 543 -23.59 -25.55 4.94
CA TRP A 543 -24.77 -25.29 5.73
C TRP A 543 -24.49 -25.56 7.21
N ASN A 544 -24.65 -24.55 8.07
CA ASN A 544 -24.26 -24.62 9.48
C ASN A 544 -25.45 -24.69 10.45
N ALA A 545 -26.65 -24.36 9.99
CA ALA A 545 -27.87 -24.44 10.79
C ALA A 545 -28.31 -25.91 11.01
N PRO A 546 -29.26 -26.18 11.94
CA PRO A 546 -29.83 -27.52 12.11
C PRO A 546 -30.38 -28.11 10.81
N ASN A 547 -30.50 -29.44 10.79
CA ASN A 547 -31.07 -30.15 9.65
C ASN A 547 -32.55 -29.80 9.51
N GLY A 548 -33.04 -29.68 8.28
CA GLY A 548 -34.44 -29.36 8.03
C GLY A 548 -34.73 -29.09 6.56
N THR A 549 -35.99 -28.83 6.25
CA THR A 549 -36.38 -28.24 4.95
C THR A 549 -36.68 -26.78 5.18
N TYR A 550 -36.02 -25.92 4.43
CA TYR A 550 -36.22 -24.49 4.50
C TYR A 550 -36.92 -24.00 3.23
N TYR A 551 -37.74 -22.96 3.40
CA TYR A 551 -38.52 -22.30 2.37
C TYR A 551 -38.11 -20.84 2.32
N TRP A 552 -37.79 -20.32 1.13
CA TRP A 552 -37.32 -18.96 0.93
C TRP A 552 -38.25 -18.16 0.00
N ARG A 553 -38.33 -16.85 0.26
CA ARG A 553 -38.69 -15.86 -0.77
C ARG A 553 -37.66 -14.75 -0.85
N LEU A 554 -37.52 -14.25 -2.07
CA LEU A 554 -36.53 -13.26 -2.44
C LEU A 554 -37.27 -12.03 -3.02
N PHE A 555 -36.78 -10.84 -2.66
CA PHE A 555 -37.25 -9.56 -3.14
C PHE A 555 -36.05 -8.68 -3.49
N GLY A 556 -36.12 -7.99 -4.63
CA GLY A 556 -35.11 -7.01 -5.02
C GLY A 556 -35.62 -5.62 -4.66
N LEU A 557 -35.00 -4.99 -3.65
CA LEU A 557 -35.30 -3.64 -3.22
C LEU A 557 -34.39 -2.63 -3.92
N VAL A 558 -34.97 -1.49 -4.27
CA VAL A 558 -34.31 -0.38 -4.94
C VAL A 558 -34.47 0.87 -4.07
N GLY A 559 -33.36 1.53 -3.75
CA GLY A 559 -33.34 2.67 -2.83
C GLY A 559 -33.42 2.25 -1.35
N PRO A 560 -33.90 3.14 -0.46
CA PRO A 560 -33.95 2.88 0.97
C PRO A 560 -34.78 1.66 1.35
N ILE A 561 -34.23 0.81 2.22
CA ILE A 561 -34.81 -0.47 2.66
C ILE A 561 -36.15 -0.23 3.35
N ASP A 562 -36.22 0.77 4.23
CA ASP A 562 -37.44 1.12 4.98
C ASP A 562 -38.64 1.42 4.06
N ARG A 563 -38.43 1.93 2.84
CA ARG A 563 -39.50 2.19 1.87
C ARG A 563 -40.07 0.94 1.21
N MET A 564 -39.38 -0.21 1.31
CA MET A 564 -39.83 -1.49 0.74
C MET A 564 -40.22 -1.38 -0.75
N CYS A 565 -39.55 -0.49 -1.50
CA CYS A 565 -39.77 -0.30 -2.92
C CYS A 565 -38.96 -1.33 -3.71
N GLY A 566 -39.63 -2.17 -4.50
CA GLY A 566 -38.95 -3.26 -5.18
C GLY A 566 -39.86 -4.17 -5.98
N ARG A 567 -39.30 -5.28 -6.46
CA ARG A 567 -40.04 -6.33 -7.19
C ARG A 567 -39.82 -7.71 -6.58
N ILE A 568 -40.84 -8.55 -6.67
CA ILE A 568 -40.77 -9.98 -6.34
C ILE A 568 -40.06 -10.70 -7.49
N PHE A 569 -39.21 -11.67 -7.17
CA PHE A 569 -38.66 -12.58 -8.17
C PHE A 569 -39.75 -13.52 -8.73
N PRO A 570 -39.96 -13.57 -10.05
CA PRO A 570 -40.80 -14.59 -10.66
C PRO A 570 -40.25 -15.99 -10.36
N GLY A 571 -41.11 -16.90 -9.90
CA GLY A 571 -40.73 -18.26 -9.51
C GLY A 571 -41.45 -18.81 -8.26
N GLY A 572 -42.02 -17.94 -7.42
CA GLY A 572 -42.74 -18.35 -6.22
C GLY A 572 -41.81 -18.68 -5.04
N GLU A 573 -42.31 -19.48 -4.10
CA GLU A 573 -41.52 -19.93 -2.94
C GLU A 573 -40.52 -21.01 -3.35
N LEU A 574 -39.26 -20.86 -2.93
CA LEU A 574 -38.20 -21.83 -3.18
C LEU A 574 -38.04 -22.74 -1.96
N SER A 575 -37.67 -24.01 -2.13
CA SER A 575 -37.41 -24.91 -1.00
C SER A 575 -36.28 -25.89 -1.26
N ALA A 576 -35.61 -26.32 -0.18
CA ALA A 576 -34.53 -27.30 -0.22
C ALA A 576 -34.35 -27.97 1.14
N ALA A 577 -34.10 -29.28 1.13
CA ALA A 577 -33.62 -30.02 2.28
C ALA A 577 -32.15 -29.66 2.56
N LYS A 578 -31.83 -29.41 3.82
CA LYS A 578 -30.49 -28.99 4.28
C LYS A 578 -30.00 -29.88 5.41
N ILE A 579 -28.73 -30.24 5.30
CA ILE A 579 -28.00 -31.09 6.24
C ILE A 579 -26.81 -30.28 6.73
N ARG A 580 -26.60 -30.24 8.06
CA ARG A 580 -25.45 -29.59 8.69
C ARG A 580 -24.14 -30.18 8.14
N GLY A 581 -23.22 -29.32 7.71
CA GLY A 581 -21.98 -29.70 7.02
C GLY A 581 -22.17 -30.08 5.53
N GLY A 582 -23.41 -30.13 5.04
CA GLY A 582 -23.74 -30.24 3.62
C GLY A 582 -23.52 -28.92 2.88
N ASN A 583 -23.81 -28.91 1.59
CA ASN A 583 -23.62 -27.73 0.75
C ASN A 583 -24.70 -26.66 1.03
N ALA A 584 -24.28 -25.39 1.04
CA ALA A 584 -25.14 -24.22 1.25
C ALA A 584 -26.23 -24.07 0.17
N ALA A 585 -27.27 -23.28 0.44
CA ALA A 585 -28.21 -22.89 -0.62
C ALA A 585 -27.53 -21.85 -1.51
N ASN A 586 -27.50 -22.09 -2.82
CA ASN A 586 -26.98 -21.14 -3.80
C ASN A 586 -28.16 -20.54 -4.57
N PHE A 587 -28.18 -19.22 -4.68
CA PHE A 587 -29.19 -18.47 -5.41
C PHE A 587 -28.54 -17.75 -6.59
N ASP A 588 -29.11 -17.89 -7.78
CA ASP A 588 -28.76 -17.04 -8.91
C ASP A 588 -29.27 -15.62 -8.66
N ALA A 589 -28.36 -14.66 -8.57
CA ALA A 589 -28.68 -13.24 -8.58
C ALA A 589 -28.54 -12.75 -10.03
N PRO A 590 -29.64 -12.41 -10.72
CA PRO A 590 -29.61 -11.96 -12.11
C PRO A 590 -29.24 -10.48 -12.22
N ILE A 591 -28.28 -10.03 -11.40
CA ILE A 591 -27.67 -8.72 -11.59
C ILE A 591 -26.72 -8.91 -12.78
N GLY A 592 -27.09 -8.34 -13.92
CA GLY A 592 -26.30 -8.44 -15.15
C GLY A 592 -24.83 -8.15 -14.87
N SER A 593 -23.94 -8.84 -15.61
CA SER A 593 -22.51 -8.55 -15.56
C SER A 593 -22.29 -7.03 -15.68
N PRO A 594 -21.27 -6.47 -14.99
CA PRO A 594 -20.97 -5.03 -15.01
C PRO A 594 -20.90 -4.40 -16.41
N GLU A 595 -20.73 -5.23 -17.45
CA GLU A 595 -20.43 -4.83 -18.81
C GLU A 595 -21.64 -4.51 -19.70
N THR A 596 -22.90 -4.78 -19.31
CA THR A 596 -24.02 -4.65 -20.27
C THR A 596 -25.33 -3.97 -19.84
N THR A 597 -25.54 -3.54 -18.59
CA THR A 597 -26.82 -2.90 -18.21
C THR A 597 -26.71 -1.91 -17.04
N ASN A 598 -27.36 -0.75 -17.19
CA ASN A 598 -27.77 0.25 -16.18
C ASN A 598 -27.04 0.23 -14.81
N PRO A 599 -26.24 1.25 -14.44
CA PRO A 599 -25.50 1.28 -13.18
C PRO A 599 -26.38 1.12 -11.92
N ALA A 600 -27.67 1.48 -11.99
CA ALA A 600 -28.61 1.25 -10.90
C ALA A 600 -28.94 -0.24 -10.65
N MET A 601 -28.84 -1.10 -11.66
CA MET A 601 -29.06 -2.55 -11.50
C MET A 601 -27.89 -3.24 -10.81
N SER A 602 -26.70 -2.62 -10.85
CA SER A 602 -25.48 -3.14 -10.22
C SER A 602 -25.39 -2.84 -8.71
N ALA A 603 -26.40 -2.18 -8.13
CA ALA A 603 -26.51 -1.79 -6.73
C ALA A 603 -27.96 -1.86 -6.23
N MET A 604 -28.35 -3.02 -5.71
CA MET A 604 -29.68 -3.28 -5.15
C MET A 604 -29.53 -3.96 -3.79
N THR A 605 -30.56 -3.84 -2.95
CA THR A 605 -30.63 -4.62 -1.72
C THR A 605 -31.51 -5.83 -1.94
N MET A 606 -30.97 -7.02 -1.72
CA MET A 606 -31.75 -8.24 -1.67
C MET A 606 -32.39 -8.37 -0.29
N TYR A 607 -33.71 -8.44 -0.26
CA TYR A 607 -34.48 -8.79 0.94
C TYR A 607 -34.89 -10.26 0.83
N LEU A 608 -34.44 -11.07 1.78
CA LEU A 608 -34.76 -12.48 1.86
C LEU A 608 -35.52 -12.79 3.13
N ILE A 609 -36.49 -13.69 3.01
CA ILE A 609 -37.21 -14.27 4.14
C ILE A 609 -37.14 -15.79 4.03
N ARG A 610 -37.08 -16.46 5.17
CA ARG A 610 -37.14 -17.92 5.22
C ARG A 610 -37.87 -18.48 6.43
N GLY A 611 -38.31 -19.73 6.32
CA GLY A 611 -38.88 -20.50 7.42
C GLY A 611 -38.84 -22.00 7.15
N GLU A 612 -39.33 -22.79 8.12
CA GLU A 612 -39.30 -24.26 8.07
C GLU A 612 -40.60 -24.87 7.55
N ARG A 613 -41.60 -24.02 7.22
CA ARG A 613 -42.91 -24.44 6.72
C ARG A 613 -43.27 -23.62 5.47
N PRO A 614 -43.92 -24.23 4.48
CA PRO A 614 -44.40 -23.50 3.30
C PRO A 614 -45.27 -22.30 3.70
N GLY A 615 -45.01 -21.14 3.10
CA GLY A 615 -45.78 -19.90 3.32
C GLY A 615 -45.66 -19.26 4.71
N SER A 616 -44.79 -19.79 5.59
CA SER A 616 -44.57 -19.25 6.93
C SER A 616 -43.09 -19.01 7.16
N TYR A 617 -42.73 -17.75 7.37
CA TYR A 617 -41.35 -17.32 7.50
C TYR A 617 -41.10 -16.82 8.92
N SER A 618 -39.91 -17.10 9.44
CA SER A 618 -39.49 -16.78 10.80
C SER A 618 -38.17 -16.01 10.87
N HIS A 619 -37.51 -15.83 9.72
CA HIS A 619 -36.25 -15.10 9.62
C HIS A 619 -36.24 -14.21 8.39
N GLN A 620 -35.52 -13.09 8.49
CA GLN A 620 -35.24 -12.20 7.37
C GLN A 620 -33.77 -11.76 7.31
N VAL A 621 -33.32 -11.30 6.16
CA VAL A 621 -32.00 -10.67 5.99
C VAL A 621 -32.05 -9.67 4.84
N PHE A 622 -31.28 -8.59 4.97
CA PHE A 622 -31.06 -7.59 3.92
C PHE A 622 -29.59 -7.66 3.50
N ALA A 623 -29.35 -7.72 2.19
CA ALA A 623 -28.00 -7.79 1.64
C ALA A 623 -27.84 -6.77 0.51
N GLY A 624 -27.09 -5.69 0.77
CA GLY A 624 -26.75 -4.70 -0.25
C GLY A 624 -25.74 -5.28 -1.23
N LEU A 625 -26.18 -5.71 -2.41
CA LEU A 625 -25.35 -6.39 -3.40
C LEU A 625 -24.69 -5.40 -4.35
N MET A 626 -23.43 -5.66 -4.71
CA MET A 626 -22.60 -4.84 -5.59
C MET A 626 -22.00 -5.70 -6.72
N GLY A 627 -22.70 -5.80 -7.86
CA GLY A 627 -22.18 -6.50 -9.06
C GLY A 627 -21.96 -8.01 -8.90
N ILE A 628 -22.99 -8.77 -8.50
CA ILE A 628 -22.90 -10.20 -8.19
C ILE A 628 -23.83 -11.05 -9.07
N LYS A 629 -23.31 -12.20 -9.53
CA LYS A 629 -24.08 -13.25 -10.21
C LYS A 629 -24.72 -14.27 -9.25
N GLN A 630 -24.13 -14.57 -8.11
CA GLN A 630 -24.62 -15.61 -7.18
C GLN A 630 -24.33 -15.28 -5.71
N PHE A 631 -25.24 -15.64 -4.81
CA PHE A 631 -25.05 -15.53 -3.37
C PHE A 631 -25.55 -16.78 -2.63
N TYR A 632 -25.09 -16.97 -1.40
CA TYR A 632 -25.26 -18.22 -0.65
C TYR A 632 -25.97 -18.00 0.69
N ASP A 633 -26.81 -18.94 1.12
CA ASP A 633 -27.28 -19.07 2.51
C ASP A 633 -26.50 -20.23 3.19
N ALA A 634 -25.65 -19.86 4.14
CA ALA A 634 -24.80 -20.77 4.92
C ALA A 634 -25.48 -21.26 6.21
N GLY A 635 -26.77 -21.00 6.39
CA GLY A 635 -27.50 -21.36 7.61
C GLY A 635 -27.61 -20.17 8.55
N TYR A 636 -26.58 -19.80 9.31
CA TYR A 636 -26.70 -18.68 10.27
C TYR A 636 -26.51 -17.29 9.65
N CYS A 637 -25.81 -17.22 8.52
CA CYS A 637 -25.59 -16.00 7.76
C CYS A 637 -25.64 -16.31 6.25
N LEU A 638 -25.68 -15.26 5.45
CA LEU A 638 -25.42 -15.33 4.03
C LEU A 638 -23.90 -15.44 3.76
N GLY A 639 -23.51 -15.81 2.54
CA GLY A 639 -22.10 -15.96 2.13
C GLY A 639 -21.30 -14.65 2.16
N ASN A 640 -21.97 -13.50 2.22
CA ASN A 640 -21.39 -12.18 2.46
C ASN A 640 -21.27 -11.83 3.96
N GLY A 641 -21.67 -12.76 4.84
CA GLY A 641 -21.69 -12.65 6.30
C GLY A 641 -22.92 -11.97 6.91
N GLU A 642 -23.84 -11.39 6.13
CA GLU A 642 -25.06 -10.78 6.69
C GLU A 642 -25.90 -11.82 7.44
N GLN A 643 -26.33 -11.48 8.64
CA GLN A 643 -27.04 -12.40 9.51
C GLN A 643 -28.53 -12.53 9.20
N TRP A 644 -29.07 -13.71 9.48
CA TRP A 644 -30.50 -13.91 9.58
C TRP A 644 -31.04 -13.34 10.90
N GLN A 645 -31.94 -12.37 10.79
CA GLN A 645 -32.67 -11.80 11.91
C GLN A 645 -33.98 -12.55 12.13
N ALA A 646 -34.28 -12.90 13.39
CA ALA A 646 -35.56 -13.50 13.75
C ALA A 646 -36.69 -12.46 13.61
N ILE A 647 -37.85 -12.91 13.13
CA ILE A 647 -39.07 -12.11 12.99
C ILE A 647 -40.27 -12.90 13.52
N PRO A 648 -41.39 -12.21 13.87
CA PRO A 648 -42.61 -12.89 14.27
C PRO A 648 -43.02 -13.90 13.20
N GLY A 649 -43.03 -15.19 13.56
CA GLY A 649 -43.31 -16.27 12.63
C GLY A 649 -44.73 -16.17 12.06
N GLY A 650 -44.85 -16.23 10.73
CA GLY A 650 -46.17 -16.13 10.09
C GLY A 650 -46.11 -15.89 8.58
N PRO A 651 -47.27 -15.76 7.92
CA PRO A 651 -47.32 -15.22 6.58
C PRO A 651 -46.79 -13.78 6.61
N ILE A 652 -45.84 -13.46 5.75
CA ILE A 652 -45.34 -12.08 5.62
C ILE A 652 -46.08 -11.42 4.47
N SER A 653 -46.70 -10.30 4.77
CA SER A 653 -47.30 -9.40 3.79
C SER A 653 -46.20 -8.91 2.85
N VAL A 654 -46.40 -9.17 1.57
CA VAL A 654 -45.42 -8.91 0.51
C VAL A 654 -45.20 -7.39 0.35
N PRO A 655 -43.98 -6.90 0.02
CA PRO A 655 -43.75 -5.48 -0.28
C PRO A 655 -44.78 -4.94 -1.28
N SER A 656 -45.04 -3.62 -1.26
CA SER A 656 -45.86 -3.00 -2.31
C SER A 656 -45.14 -3.22 -3.63
N VAL A 657 -45.60 -4.20 -4.39
CA VAL A 657 -45.24 -4.43 -5.79
C VAL A 657 -45.86 -3.34 -6.66
N ASN A 658 -46.01 -2.12 -6.12
CA ASN A 658 -46.40 -0.98 -6.89
C ASN A 658 -45.40 -0.94 -8.04
N ASN A 659 -45.93 -0.80 -9.26
CA ASN A 659 -45.16 -0.69 -10.49
C ASN A 659 -44.32 0.61 -10.45
N VAL A 660 -43.40 0.70 -9.49
CA VAL A 660 -42.46 1.79 -9.32
C VAL A 660 -41.56 1.70 -10.53
N SER A 661 -41.71 2.70 -11.38
CA SER A 661 -40.96 2.83 -12.63
C SER A 661 -39.70 3.67 -12.45
N GLU A 662 -39.64 4.44 -11.36
CA GLU A 662 -38.49 5.26 -10.98
C GLU A 662 -38.49 5.51 -9.47
N ILE A 663 -37.29 5.61 -8.89
CA ILE A 663 -37.06 6.11 -7.54
C ILE A 663 -35.85 7.05 -7.53
N ARG A 664 -36.00 8.18 -6.84
CA ARG A 664 -34.96 9.19 -6.63
C ARG A 664 -34.99 9.73 -5.20
N LEU A 665 -33.83 10.06 -4.67
CA LEU A 665 -33.74 10.77 -3.39
C LEU A 665 -33.90 12.26 -3.64
N ILE A 666 -34.69 12.92 -2.79
CA ILE A 666 -34.97 14.35 -2.83
C ILE A 666 -34.67 14.96 -1.46
N GLY A 667 -33.86 16.01 -1.40
CA GLY A 667 -33.54 16.69 -0.13
C GLY A 667 -32.86 15.80 0.94
N ASN A 668 -33.22 16.01 2.20
CA ASN A 668 -32.66 15.33 3.39
C ASN A 668 -33.37 13.99 3.67
N ASP A 669 -32.99 12.94 2.95
CA ASP A 669 -33.52 11.56 3.08
C ASP A 669 -34.98 11.34 2.65
N ASN A 670 -35.62 12.33 2.01
CA ASN A 670 -36.92 12.09 1.38
C ASN A 670 -36.74 11.33 0.07
N VAL A 671 -37.76 10.57 -0.29
CA VAL A 671 -37.80 9.79 -1.52
C VAL A 671 -38.94 10.27 -2.39
N GLU A 672 -38.68 10.33 -3.68
CA GLU A 672 -39.69 10.45 -4.71
C GLU A 672 -39.71 9.20 -5.59
N ILE A 673 -40.88 8.63 -5.77
CA ILE A 673 -41.11 7.48 -6.65
C ILE A 673 -42.11 7.81 -7.74
N VAL A 674 -42.07 7.08 -8.85
CA VAL A 674 -43.07 7.17 -9.93
C VAL A 674 -43.90 5.89 -9.94
N ALA A 675 -45.20 5.98 -9.59
CA ALA A 675 -46.09 4.84 -9.42
C ALA A 675 -47.56 5.19 -9.74
N PRO A 676 -48.42 4.21 -10.05
CA PRO A 676 -49.82 4.48 -10.41
C PRO A 676 -50.72 4.84 -9.21
N ALA A 677 -50.23 4.64 -7.99
CA ALA A 677 -50.95 4.91 -6.74
C ALA A 677 -49.96 5.00 -5.56
N PRO A 678 -50.37 5.57 -4.41
CA PRO A 678 -49.58 5.56 -3.19
C PRO A 678 -49.18 4.15 -2.71
N PRO A 679 -47.97 3.98 -2.15
CA PRO A 679 -47.52 2.76 -1.50
C PRO A 679 -48.40 2.30 -0.34
N ALA A 680 -48.76 1.01 -0.36
CA ALA A 680 -49.50 0.34 0.70
C ALA A 680 -48.60 -0.33 1.75
N TYR A 681 -47.28 -0.35 1.53
CA TYR A 681 -46.28 -1.00 2.38
C TYR A 681 -45.04 -0.12 2.51
N GLY A 682 -44.15 -0.48 3.43
CA GLY A 682 -42.95 0.30 3.75
C GLY A 682 -43.24 1.42 4.74
N THR A 683 -42.21 1.86 5.44
CA THR A 683 -42.25 2.99 6.36
C THR A 683 -41.91 4.25 5.60
N TRP A 684 -42.85 5.19 5.46
CA TRP A 684 -42.69 6.43 4.70
C TRP A 684 -42.53 7.63 5.61
N LYS A 685 -41.77 8.64 5.18
CA LYS A 685 -41.51 9.87 5.95
C LYS A 685 -42.35 11.03 5.39
N VAL A 686 -42.64 11.99 6.25
CA VAL A 686 -43.28 13.26 5.82
C VAL A 686 -42.42 13.92 4.75
N GLY A 687 -43.05 14.36 3.66
CA GLY A 687 -42.37 14.99 2.54
C GLY A 687 -42.00 14.04 1.39
N ASP A 688 -42.02 12.73 1.60
CA ASP A 688 -41.89 11.75 0.51
C ASP A 688 -43.01 11.97 -0.54
N ARG A 689 -42.69 11.73 -1.81
CA ARG A 689 -43.56 12.05 -2.94
C ARG A 689 -43.75 10.86 -3.88
N VAL A 690 -44.94 10.74 -4.45
CA VAL A 690 -45.28 9.77 -5.48
C VAL A 690 -45.78 10.53 -6.69
N GLU A 691 -45.04 10.52 -7.79
CA GLU A 691 -45.50 11.02 -9.08
C GLU A 691 -46.42 9.98 -9.72
N ASN A 692 -47.61 10.42 -10.14
CA ASN A 692 -48.64 9.53 -10.68
C ASN A 692 -48.30 9.11 -12.11
N SER A 693 -48.03 7.82 -12.33
CA SER A 693 -47.79 7.27 -13.67
C SER A 693 -49.06 6.91 -14.47
N ALA A 694 -50.24 7.04 -13.86
CA ALA A 694 -51.55 6.72 -14.45
C ALA A 694 -52.46 7.96 -14.51
N LEU A 695 -52.03 9.01 -15.22
CA LEU A 695 -52.67 10.35 -15.26
C LEU A 695 -54.09 10.43 -15.89
N GLY A 696 -54.82 9.31 -16.05
CA GLY A 696 -56.06 9.26 -16.84
C GLY A 696 -57.36 8.93 -16.11
N GLN A 697 -57.39 8.76 -14.78
CA GLN A 697 -58.52 8.05 -14.14
C GLN A 697 -59.10 8.65 -12.84
N ALA A 698 -58.90 9.94 -12.57
CA ALA A 698 -59.45 10.58 -11.37
C ALA A 698 -60.19 11.88 -11.70
N SER A 699 -61.19 11.84 -12.58
CA SER A 699 -62.12 12.96 -12.73
C SER A 699 -63.33 12.75 -11.81
N ASP A 700 -63.47 13.64 -10.82
CA ASP A 700 -64.72 13.78 -10.07
C ASP A 700 -65.63 14.75 -10.85
N GLN A 701 -66.90 14.39 -11.04
CA GLN A 701 -67.77 14.98 -12.07
C GLN A 701 -68.15 16.46 -11.82
N LYS A 702 -67.74 17.02 -10.66
CA LYS A 702 -68.04 18.40 -10.25
C LYS A 702 -66.88 19.38 -10.35
N ASP A 703 -65.64 18.91 -10.35
CA ASP A 703 -64.43 19.75 -10.48
C ASP A 703 -63.39 18.97 -11.29
N LYS A 704 -63.16 19.33 -12.55
CA LYS A 704 -62.18 18.63 -13.41
C LYS A 704 -60.75 18.85 -12.91
N HIS A 705 -60.25 17.91 -12.13
CA HIS A 705 -58.88 17.91 -11.63
C HIS A 705 -58.20 16.58 -11.93
N ILE A 706 -56.89 16.61 -12.16
CA ILE A 706 -56.05 15.42 -12.29
C ILE A 706 -55.19 15.32 -11.04
N VAL A 707 -55.10 14.12 -10.46
CA VAL A 707 -54.14 13.83 -9.40
C VAL A 707 -52.77 13.63 -10.05
N ALA A 708 -51.91 14.64 -9.97
CA ALA A 708 -50.58 14.59 -10.59
C ALA A 708 -49.56 13.85 -9.71
N SER A 709 -49.72 13.93 -8.39
CA SER A 709 -48.84 13.28 -7.43
C SER A 709 -49.52 13.11 -6.08
N TRP A 710 -48.85 12.42 -5.16
CA TRP A 710 -49.19 12.37 -3.75
C TRP A 710 -48.00 12.75 -2.89
N ARG A 711 -48.26 13.38 -1.75
CA ARG A 711 -47.25 13.69 -0.73
C ARG A 711 -47.60 13.01 0.59
N CYS A 712 -46.61 12.38 1.21
CA CYS A 712 -46.76 11.81 2.53
C CYS A 712 -46.88 12.95 3.56
N ALA A 713 -48.06 13.07 4.16
CA ALA A 713 -48.38 14.10 5.16
C ALA A 713 -48.16 13.61 6.59
N THR A 714 -48.16 12.29 6.81
CA THR A 714 -47.89 11.68 8.11
C THR A 714 -47.05 10.43 7.92
N ALA A 715 -45.92 10.36 8.62
CA ALA A 715 -45.04 9.19 8.55
C ALA A 715 -45.73 7.93 9.12
N GLY A 716 -45.43 6.75 8.56
CA GLY A 716 -46.03 5.49 9.01
C GLY A 716 -45.76 4.30 8.10
N THR A 717 -46.32 3.14 8.47
CA THR A 717 -46.19 1.85 7.75
C THR A 717 -47.57 1.30 7.34
N PRO A 718 -48.18 1.76 6.22
CA PRO A 718 -47.73 2.84 5.35
C PRO A 718 -48.05 4.24 5.91
N GLY A 719 -47.44 5.27 5.33
CA GLY A 719 -47.74 6.67 5.66
C GLY A 719 -49.10 7.12 5.14
N THR A 720 -49.54 8.31 5.58
CA THR A 720 -50.79 8.94 5.10
C THR A 720 -50.49 9.86 3.92
N TRP A 721 -51.15 9.61 2.78
CA TRP A 721 -50.88 10.30 1.51
C TRP A 721 -51.98 11.29 1.13
N LEU A 722 -51.60 12.53 0.81
CA LEU A 722 -52.49 13.56 0.30
C LEU A 722 -52.28 13.76 -1.21
N PRO A 723 -53.35 13.84 -2.03
CA PRO A 723 -53.23 14.09 -3.46
C PRO A 723 -52.86 15.54 -3.74
N GLU A 724 -51.83 15.74 -4.58
CA GLU A 724 -51.49 17.01 -5.21
C GLU A 724 -52.22 17.09 -6.55
N ARG A 725 -53.20 17.99 -6.64
CA ARG A 725 -54.13 18.12 -7.78
C ARG A 725 -53.73 19.28 -8.68
N VAL A 726 -53.88 19.11 -9.99
CA VAL A 726 -53.74 20.17 -11.00
C VAL A 726 -55.11 20.43 -11.63
N LEU A 727 -55.46 21.70 -11.81
CA LEU A 727 -56.70 22.12 -12.48
C LEU A 727 -56.58 21.84 -13.98
N GLU A 728 -57.60 21.19 -14.54
CA GLU A 728 -57.76 21.07 -16.00
C GLU A 728 -58.29 22.41 -16.51
N VAL A 729 -57.49 23.18 -17.25
CA VAL A 729 -57.90 24.47 -17.84
C VAL A 729 -58.68 24.22 -19.13
#